data_AF-A0A3B9BEN2-F1
#
_entry.id   AF-A0A3B9BEN2-F1
#
_cell.length_a   1.000
_cell.length_b   1.000
_cell.length_c   1.000
_cell.angle_alpha   90.00
_cell.angle_beta   90.00
_cell.angle_gamma   90.00
#
_symmetry.space_group_name_H-M   'P 1'
#
loop_
_entity.id
_entity.type
_entity.pdbx_description
1 polymer ?
#
loop_
_entity_poly.entity_id
_entity_poly.type
_entity_poly.pdbx_seq_one_letter_code
_entity_poly.pdbx_strand_id
1 'polypeptide(L)'
;MDPIPCVETLNMIIRTFIILMTILPILKLVAESKSEFFENRIRPVLAENCYECHNSIKQAKSGLVLDYKNGIIKGGERGPAISLTNPKSSLLLRVMKHEISNLKMPKGGPKITDKIVMDFESWISTGAFDPRDKPPTKEQFAQETSWEKIRKKRKEWWSFQPVRNHEIPSGLGNDINHPVDNFLRDKMIAKGLFPNKPADPYTILRRLTFTLTGLPPSIEQQDRFSKLVQNGLDQAISKFTDELLSSPHFGERWARHWMDWLRYADSHGSEGDPQIPNAYRYRNYLIRALNADIGYDQLVKEHIAGDLIDNPRIDKKLGINESVIGTSHLRFVLHGFAPTDALDEHVRFTDDQIDAVTKTFLGLTVSCARCHHHKFDAISHDDYYALFGIFSNGRPAQRVIDDPANLSIHDTELAMLKDEIKSAISKNWKSTDFNSKILERKPIAPTKDPHDFLMVWDKLHSLDEKSLKTQWKKLQAEVNKSKIRLKAFTKTDYPKKWDMGDPSAYNSWKKSGTGLKDNHSKAGAFTINLKGNKILEHIYPAGVYTHLLSTKENGTFSSPRFKFNDGNLWLRVIGDKDSSFRYSVWNYPRRGTVYPKSSPEPSSLKWYSFKTDYWAGETGYIEITTSRDQPVEAGNNERSWFGITEAIQTKPGQPIPRNEMAEVLSSLFSKPIVEINRASLAQRYSEVIKESIEAWTSNKMSNEQSLILLSLLKHDLLPNNLRHIQSARKPLEKYRELEAKVPVPKLTPGIIDGEPFDQALFERGNHKKPSHKVPRRFLEAIDETPYPKNTPGRLELATDLIREDNPFTSRVIVNR
;
A
#
# COMPACT_ATOMS: atom_id res chain seq x y z
N MET A 1 -69.55 -80.86 28.15
CA MET A 1 -68.12 -81.18 28.28
C MET A 1 -67.37 -80.12 27.48
N ASP A 2 -66.59 -79.33 28.19
CA ASP A 2 -65.96 -78.08 27.73
C ASP A 2 -65.00 -78.25 26.56
N PRO A 3 -64.86 -77.21 25.70
CA PRO A 3 -63.61 -76.91 25.03
C PRO A 3 -62.96 -75.65 25.61
N ILE A 4 -61.92 -75.89 26.41
CA ILE A 4 -60.58 -75.29 26.43
C ILE A 4 -60.44 -73.74 26.23
N PRO A 5 -59.77 -73.03 27.18
CA PRO A 5 -59.49 -71.60 27.11
C PRO A 5 -58.23 -71.33 26.28
N CYS A 6 -58.38 -70.96 25.01
CA CYS A 6 -57.23 -70.56 24.17
C CYS A 6 -57.39 -69.20 23.48
N VAL A 7 -58.58 -68.60 23.50
CA VAL A 7 -58.85 -67.37 22.73
C VAL A 7 -58.68 -66.09 23.57
N GLU A 8 -58.94 -66.14 24.88
CA GLU A 8 -58.83 -64.95 25.73
C GLU A 8 -57.38 -64.58 26.08
N THR A 9 -56.51 -65.58 26.29
CA THR A 9 -55.08 -65.36 26.55
C THR A 9 -54.33 -64.83 25.33
N LEU A 10 -54.69 -65.28 24.11
CA LEU A 10 -54.08 -64.79 22.88
C LEU A 10 -54.49 -63.34 22.56
N ASN A 11 -55.76 -62.98 22.77
CA ASN A 11 -56.24 -61.61 22.56
C ASN A 11 -55.70 -60.62 23.60
N MET A 12 -55.43 -61.06 24.84
CA MET A 12 -54.80 -60.23 25.86
C MET A 12 -53.31 -59.98 25.56
N ILE A 13 -52.58 -60.99 25.07
CA ILE A 13 -51.17 -60.83 24.66
C ILE A 13 -51.05 -59.94 23.42
N ILE A 14 -51.92 -60.11 22.41
CA ILE A 14 -51.90 -59.29 21.19
C ILE A 14 -52.27 -57.82 21.49
N ARG A 15 -53.26 -57.54 22.34
CA ARG A 15 -53.59 -56.17 22.77
C ARG A 15 -52.47 -55.52 23.56
N THR A 16 -51.79 -56.28 24.43
CA THR A 16 -50.64 -55.75 25.20
C THR A 16 -49.43 -55.50 24.30
N PHE A 17 -49.19 -56.34 23.28
CA PHE A 17 -48.10 -56.16 22.30
C PHE A 17 -48.36 -54.99 21.34
N ILE A 18 -49.60 -54.76 20.91
CA ILE A 18 -49.99 -53.63 20.04
C ILE A 18 -49.95 -52.30 20.79
N ILE A 19 -50.33 -52.28 22.08
CA ILE A 19 -50.20 -51.10 22.94
C ILE A 19 -48.72 -50.81 23.23
N LEU A 20 -47.86 -51.82 23.43
CA LEU A 20 -46.42 -51.62 23.57
C LEU A 20 -45.74 -51.14 22.26
N MET A 21 -46.15 -51.65 21.09
CA MET A 21 -45.61 -51.25 19.78
C MET A 21 -46.08 -49.88 19.28
N THR A 22 -47.21 -49.36 19.79
CA THR A 22 -47.69 -48.00 19.46
C THR A 22 -47.14 -46.95 20.42
N ILE A 23 -46.86 -47.30 21.67
CA ILE A 23 -46.29 -46.38 22.67
C ILE A 23 -44.77 -46.16 22.47
N LEU A 24 -44.01 -47.16 22.01
CA LEU A 24 -42.56 -47.02 21.76
C LEU A 24 -42.16 -45.98 20.68
N PRO A 25 -42.82 -45.89 19.50
CA PRO A 25 -42.48 -44.87 18.50
C PRO A 25 -42.95 -43.47 18.90
N ILE A 26 -44.02 -43.35 19.70
CA ILE A 26 -44.50 -42.06 20.23
C ILE A 26 -43.54 -41.51 21.31
N LEU A 27 -42.92 -42.38 22.13
CA LEU A 27 -41.85 -41.98 23.04
C LEU A 27 -40.55 -41.56 22.34
N LYS A 28 -40.25 -42.13 21.16
CA LYS A 28 -39.11 -41.71 20.32
C LYS A 28 -39.33 -40.33 19.67
N LEU A 29 -40.53 -40.07 19.13
CA LEU A 29 -40.85 -38.80 18.46
C LEU A 29 -40.87 -37.58 19.42
N VAL A 30 -41.22 -37.79 20.70
CA VAL A 30 -41.20 -36.72 21.72
C VAL A 30 -39.78 -36.46 22.25
N ALA A 31 -38.92 -37.48 22.35
CA ALA A 31 -37.53 -37.33 22.75
C ALA A 31 -36.66 -36.64 21.68
N GLU A 32 -36.96 -36.87 20.40
CA GLU A 32 -36.32 -36.19 19.25
C GLU A 32 -36.53 -34.66 19.31
N SER A 33 -37.69 -34.17 19.78
CA SER A 33 -37.99 -32.73 19.87
C SER A 33 -37.19 -31.96 20.95
N LYS A 34 -36.96 -32.57 22.14
CA LYS A 34 -36.26 -31.89 23.25
C LYS A 34 -34.76 -31.83 23.05
N SER A 35 -34.18 -32.93 22.53
CA SER A 35 -32.76 -32.99 22.21
C SER A 35 -32.42 -32.02 21.07
N GLU A 36 -33.21 -32.01 20.01
CA GLU A 36 -33.03 -31.08 18.90
C GLU A 36 -33.17 -29.62 19.36
N PHE A 37 -34.18 -29.31 20.19
CA PHE A 37 -34.35 -27.97 20.75
C PHE A 37 -33.12 -27.54 21.56
N PHE A 38 -32.60 -28.42 22.42
CA PHE A 38 -31.41 -28.12 23.21
C PHE A 38 -30.17 -27.89 22.33
N GLU A 39 -29.88 -28.80 21.41
CA GLU A 39 -28.70 -28.76 20.55
C GLU A 39 -28.73 -27.58 19.56
N ASN A 40 -29.92 -27.18 19.09
CA ASN A 40 -30.06 -26.10 18.10
C ASN A 40 -30.32 -24.72 18.72
N ARG A 41 -30.97 -24.63 19.89
CA ARG A 41 -31.38 -23.34 20.49
C ARG A 41 -30.58 -22.96 21.74
N ILE A 42 -30.19 -23.92 22.58
CA ILE A 42 -29.64 -23.66 23.91
C ILE A 42 -28.13 -23.82 23.95
N ARG A 43 -27.63 -25.01 23.60
CA ARG A 43 -26.20 -25.34 23.63
C ARG A 43 -25.33 -24.36 22.85
N PRO A 44 -25.71 -23.90 21.64
CA PRO A 44 -24.87 -22.97 20.88
C PRO A 44 -24.71 -21.62 21.57
N VAL A 45 -25.73 -21.16 22.32
CA VAL A 45 -25.68 -19.90 23.07
C VAL A 45 -24.79 -20.07 24.29
N LEU A 46 -24.92 -21.18 25.02
CA LEU A 46 -24.05 -21.50 26.15
C LEU A 46 -22.58 -21.61 25.72
N ALA A 47 -22.32 -22.29 24.61
CA ALA A 47 -20.97 -22.45 24.07
C ALA A 47 -20.33 -21.12 23.68
N GLU A 48 -21.08 -20.27 22.97
CA GLU A 48 -20.58 -19.01 22.44
C GLU A 48 -20.47 -17.91 23.51
N ASN A 49 -21.38 -17.87 24.49
CA ASN A 49 -21.51 -16.73 25.40
C ASN A 49 -21.16 -17.04 26.86
N CYS A 50 -21.08 -18.32 27.24
CA CYS A 50 -20.96 -18.71 28.63
C CYS A 50 -19.71 -19.57 28.91
N TYR A 51 -19.32 -20.48 28.01
CA TYR A 51 -18.24 -21.44 28.27
C TYR A 51 -16.87 -20.81 28.39
N GLU A 52 -16.63 -19.59 27.92
CA GLU A 52 -15.37 -18.91 28.19
C GLU A 52 -15.08 -18.82 29.71
N CYS A 53 -16.12 -18.63 30.53
CA CYS A 53 -15.99 -18.39 31.98
C CYS A 53 -16.67 -19.45 32.87
N HIS A 54 -17.62 -20.23 32.34
CA HIS A 54 -18.50 -21.13 33.12
C HIS A 54 -18.49 -22.56 32.55
N ASN A 55 -17.37 -23.27 32.73
CA ASN A 55 -17.14 -24.61 32.18
C ASN A 55 -16.43 -25.52 33.20
N SER A 56 -16.42 -26.83 32.94
CA SER A 56 -15.81 -27.85 33.83
C SER A 56 -14.31 -28.08 33.59
N ILE A 57 -13.70 -27.43 32.59
CA ILE A 57 -12.35 -27.74 32.11
C ILE A 57 -11.29 -26.67 32.46
N LYS A 58 -11.53 -25.43 32.06
CA LYS A 58 -10.61 -24.28 32.19
C LYS A 58 -10.96 -23.39 33.38
N GLN A 59 -12.23 -23.03 33.53
CA GLN A 59 -12.65 -22.04 34.53
C GLN A 59 -14.15 -22.16 34.86
N ALA A 60 -14.46 -22.14 36.16
CA ALA A 60 -15.81 -22.08 36.70
C ALA A 60 -15.97 -20.82 37.58
N LYS A 61 -16.16 -19.65 36.96
CA LYS A 61 -16.31 -18.40 37.72
C LYS A 61 -17.52 -18.47 38.65
N SER A 62 -17.32 -18.10 39.91
CA SER A 62 -18.31 -18.20 41.00
C SER A 62 -18.87 -19.61 41.18
N GLY A 63 -18.04 -20.64 40.92
CA GLY A 63 -18.42 -22.04 41.02
C GLY A 63 -19.46 -22.53 40.01
N LEU A 64 -19.91 -21.69 39.07
CA LEU A 64 -20.96 -22.02 38.10
C LEU A 64 -20.38 -22.74 36.87
N VAL A 65 -20.98 -23.87 36.52
CA VAL A 65 -20.61 -24.71 35.37
C VAL A 65 -21.81 -24.98 34.48
N LEU A 66 -21.70 -24.72 33.16
CA LEU A 66 -22.82 -24.74 32.22
C LEU A 66 -22.66 -25.73 31.04
N ASP A 67 -21.54 -26.45 30.98
CA ASP A 67 -21.17 -27.32 29.85
C ASP A 67 -21.61 -28.79 29.99
N TYR A 68 -22.29 -29.14 31.09
CA TYR A 68 -22.97 -30.42 31.28
C TYR A 68 -24.13 -30.30 32.29
N LYS A 69 -25.07 -31.25 32.24
CA LYS A 69 -26.35 -31.23 32.96
C LYS A 69 -26.22 -31.06 34.47
N ASN A 70 -25.43 -31.90 35.13
CA ASN A 70 -25.29 -31.87 36.59
C ASN A 70 -24.60 -30.58 37.08
N GLY A 71 -23.76 -29.96 36.25
CA GLY A 71 -23.19 -28.64 36.54
C GLY A 71 -24.26 -27.55 36.62
N ILE A 72 -25.17 -27.53 35.64
CA ILE A 72 -26.28 -26.56 35.59
C ILE A 72 -27.23 -26.73 36.78
N ILE A 73 -27.58 -27.98 37.10
CA ILE A 73 -28.48 -28.31 38.22
C ILE A 73 -27.86 -27.90 39.56
N LYS A 74 -26.56 -28.17 39.76
CA LYS A 74 -25.85 -27.80 40.99
C LYS A 74 -25.82 -26.28 41.21
N GLY A 75 -25.76 -25.50 40.14
CA GLY A 75 -25.65 -24.04 40.22
C GLY A 75 -24.26 -23.58 40.67
N GLY A 76 -24.17 -22.34 41.14
CA GLY A 76 -22.92 -21.72 41.60
C GLY A 76 -22.98 -21.27 43.05
N GLU A 77 -21.99 -20.49 43.48
CA GLU A 77 -21.90 -19.94 44.86
C GLU A 77 -23.09 -19.06 45.24
N ARG A 78 -23.83 -18.53 44.26
CA ARG A 78 -25.05 -17.73 44.45
C ARG A 78 -26.34 -18.56 44.44
N GLY A 79 -26.23 -19.89 44.52
CA GLY A 79 -27.35 -20.83 44.50
C GLY A 79 -27.68 -21.38 43.10
N PRO A 80 -28.87 -22.00 42.94
CA PRO A 80 -29.29 -22.64 41.70
C PRO A 80 -29.31 -21.67 40.52
N ALA A 81 -28.75 -22.09 39.38
CA ALA A 81 -28.76 -21.27 38.16
C ALA A 81 -30.15 -21.22 37.52
N ILE A 82 -30.89 -22.33 37.61
CA ILE A 82 -32.23 -22.51 37.06
C ILE A 82 -33.20 -22.97 38.15
N SER A 83 -34.46 -22.56 38.05
CA SER A 83 -35.56 -23.03 38.89
C SER A 83 -36.62 -23.69 38.02
N LEU A 84 -36.82 -25.00 38.18
CA LEU A 84 -37.83 -25.75 37.43
C LEU A 84 -39.25 -25.49 37.95
N THR A 85 -39.39 -25.09 39.22
CA THR A 85 -40.69 -24.76 39.83
C THR A 85 -41.15 -23.35 39.51
N ASN A 86 -40.22 -22.42 39.32
CA ASN A 86 -40.51 -21.06 38.87
C ASN A 86 -39.50 -20.60 37.80
N PRO A 87 -39.66 -21.04 36.54
CA PRO A 87 -38.73 -20.77 35.44
C PRO A 87 -38.35 -19.30 35.29
N LYS A 88 -39.33 -18.39 35.36
CA LYS A 88 -39.13 -16.94 35.24
C LYS A 88 -38.22 -16.35 36.33
N SER A 89 -38.18 -16.96 37.51
CA SER A 89 -37.31 -16.53 38.61
C SER A 89 -35.87 -17.04 38.52
N SER A 90 -35.56 -17.92 37.55
CA SER A 90 -34.23 -18.50 37.36
C SER A 90 -33.16 -17.42 37.30
N LEU A 91 -32.12 -17.56 38.12
CA LEU A 91 -31.02 -16.60 38.19
C LEU A 91 -30.37 -16.40 36.81
N LEU A 92 -30.20 -17.48 36.04
CA LEU A 92 -29.68 -17.43 34.67
C LEU A 92 -30.49 -16.46 33.78
N LEU A 93 -31.82 -16.55 33.78
CA LEU A 93 -32.68 -15.68 32.98
C LEU A 93 -32.58 -14.23 33.45
N ARG A 94 -32.62 -13.97 34.76
CA ARG A 94 -32.54 -12.60 35.31
C ARG A 94 -31.23 -11.92 34.96
N VAL A 95 -30.13 -12.68 34.98
CA VAL A 95 -28.79 -12.22 34.60
C VAL A 95 -28.68 -11.99 33.09
N MET A 96 -29.28 -12.85 32.25
CA MET A 96 -29.37 -12.65 30.79
C MET A 96 -30.25 -11.45 30.42
N LYS A 97 -31.32 -11.21 31.17
CA LYS A 97 -32.22 -10.05 31.04
C LYS A 97 -31.60 -8.74 31.57
N HIS A 98 -30.43 -8.81 32.22
CA HIS A 98 -29.72 -7.69 32.86
C HIS A 98 -30.51 -7.02 34.00
N GLU A 99 -31.39 -7.77 34.67
CA GLU A 99 -32.22 -7.29 35.78
C GLU A 99 -31.44 -7.09 37.09
N ILE A 100 -30.22 -7.62 37.17
CA ILE A 100 -29.34 -7.50 38.34
C ILE A 100 -28.19 -6.56 37.98
N SER A 101 -28.16 -5.37 38.60
CA SER A 101 -27.26 -4.26 38.27
C SER A 101 -25.78 -4.65 38.21
N ASN A 102 -25.31 -5.45 39.17
CA ASN A 102 -23.91 -5.87 39.30
C ASN A 102 -23.63 -7.29 38.78
N LEU A 103 -24.60 -7.92 38.11
CA LEU A 103 -24.48 -9.28 37.60
C LEU A 103 -25.20 -9.41 36.26
N LYS A 104 -24.54 -8.94 35.21
CA LYS A 104 -25.03 -8.96 33.82
C LYS A 104 -24.17 -9.92 33.00
N MET A 105 -24.79 -10.83 32.26
CA MET A 105 -24.09 -11.72 31.31
C MET A 105 -24.66 -11.54 29.90
N PRO A 106 -23.83 -11.68 28.85
CA PRO A 106 -22.39 -12.00 28.88
C PRO A 106 -21.53 -10.82 29.34
N LYS A 107 -20.47 -11.06 30.10
CA LYS A 107 -19.64 -9.98 30.68
C LYS A 107 -18.95 -9.19 29.56
N GLY A 108 -19.30 -7.90 29.45
CA GLY A 108 -18.77 -7.00 28.41
C GLY A 108 -19.30 -7.30 27.00
N GLY A 109 -20.17 -8.30 26.81
CA GLY A 109 -20.84 -8.61 25.54
C GLY A 109 -22.21 -7.92 25.41
N PRO A 110 -22.83 -7.96 24.23
CA PRO A 110 -24.18 -7.46 24.01
C PRO A 110 -25.17 -8.26 24.85
N LYS A 111 -26.26 -7.61 25.26
CA LYS A 111 -27.37 -8.28 25.94
C LYS A 111 -27.91 -9.38 25.04
N ILE A 112 -28.21 -10.55 25.62
CA ILE A 112 -28.87 -11.64 24.90
C ILE A 112 -30.24 -11.15 24.41
N THR A 113 -30.56 -11.45 23.15
CA THR A 113 -31.83 -11.02 22.54
C THR A 113 -33.03 -11.62 23.26
N ASP A 114 -34.14 -10.90 23.30
CA ASP A 114 -35.35 -11.36 23.99
C ASP A 114 -35.85 -12.71 23.44
N LYS A 115 -35.67 -12.97 22.13
CA LYS A 115 -35.97 -14.26 21.52
C LYS A 115 -35.16 -15.41 22.13
N ILE A 116 -33.84 -15.24 22.28
CA ILE A 116 -32.99 -16.27 22.90
C ILE A 116 -33.36 -16.42 24.38
N VAL A 117 -33.64 -15.31 25.08
CA VAL A 117 -34.11 -15.37 26.47
C VAL A 117 -35.42 -16.16 26.57
N MET A 118 -36.34 -15.98 25.63
CA MET A 118 -37.58 -16.76 25.52
C MET A 118 -37.30 -18.23 25.23
N ASP A 119 -36.33 -18.56 24.38
CA ASP A 119 -35.91 -19.95 24.13
C ASP A 119 -35.39 -20.61 25.43
N PHE A 120 -34.58 -19.90 26.21
CA PHE A 120 -34.12 -20.37 27.52
C PHE A 120 -35.25 -20.48 28.54
N GLU A 121 -36.20 -19.54 28.55
CA GLU A 121 -37.37 -19.60 29.43
C GLU A 121 -38.24 -20.81 29.09
N SER A 122 -38.50 -21.04 27.80
CA SER A 122 -39.21 -22.21 27.29
C SER A 122 -38.48 -23.52 27.65
N TRP A 123 -37.17 -23.57 27.42
CA TRP A 123 -36.34 -24.72 27.79
C TRP A 123 -36.42 -25.04 29.29
N ILE A 124 -36.28 -24.04 30.17
CA ILE A 124 -36.38 -24.24 31.62
C ILE A 124 -37.80 -24.69 32.00
N SER A 125 -38.83 -24.07 31.43
CA SER A 125 -40.23 -24.42 31.71
C SER A 125 -40.63 -25.83 31.28
N THR A 126 -39.92 -26.41 30.31
CA THR A 126 -40.17 -27.77 29.79
C THR A 126 -39.26 -28.84 30.42
N GLY A 127 -38.59 -28.48 31.52
CA GLY A 127 -37.77 -29.37 32.35
C GLY A 127 -36.26 -29.24 32.15
N ALA A 128 -35.80 -28.21 31.43
CA ALA A 128 -34.38 -27.95 31.15
C ALA A 128 -33.62 -29.19 30.63
N PHE A 129 -34.19 -29.88 29.64
CA PHE A 129 -33.58 -31.10 29.08
C PHE A 129 -32.16 -30.82 28.58
N ASP A 130 -31.19 -31.59 29.06
CA ASP A 130 -29.79 -31.52 28.67
C ASP A 130 -29.27 -32.96 28.49
N PRO A 131 -28.87 -33.38 27.28
CA PRO A 131 -28.40 -34.73 27.00
C PRO A 131 -26.96 -35.00 27.51
N ARG A 132 -26.28 -34.00 28.09
CA ARG A 132 -24.86 -34.08 28.49
C ARG A 132 -24.74 -34.53 29.94
N ASP A 133 -24.89 -35.83 30.19
CA ASP A 133 -24.85 -36.38 31.56
C ASP A 133 -23.45 -36.37 32.20
N LYS A 134 -22.39 -36.29 31.41
CA LYS A 134 -20.99 -36.23 31.87
C LYS A 134 -20.33 -34.92 31.46
N PRO A 135 -19.35 -34.41 32.24
CA PRO A 135 -18.50 -33.32 31.80
C PRO A 135 -17.85 -33.65 30.44
N PRO A 136 -17.73 -32.68 29.52
CA PRO A 136 -17.05 -32.90 28.25
C PRO A 136 -15.58 -33.27 28.47
N THR A 137 -14.97 -34.03 27.56
CA THR A 137 -13.51 -34.15 27.54
C THR A 137 -12.86 -32.82 27.11
N LYS A 138 -11.54 -32.68 27.30
CA LYS A 138 -10.81 -31.50 26.82
C LYS A 138 -10.96 -31.31 25.31
N GLU A 139 -10.97 -32.40 24.56
CA GLU A 139 -11.12 -32.42 23.11
C GLU A 139 -12.53 -32.01 22.70
N GLN A 140 -13.56 -32.55 23.36
CA GLN A 140 -14.96 -32.19 23.10
C GLN A 140 -15.22 -30.71 23.42
N PHE A 141 -14.70 -30.22 24.56
CA PHE A 141 -14.78 -28.81 24.93
C PHE A 141 -14.07 -27.92 23.91
N ALA A 142 -12.88 -28.31 23.46
CA ALA A 142 -12.11 -27.57 22.46
C ALA A 142 -12.84 -27.51 21.10
N GLN A 143 -13.49 -28.59 20.67
CA GLN A 143 -14.31 -28.61 19.45
C GLN A 143 -15.54 -27.70 19.58
N GLU A 144 -16.25 -27.77 20.72
CA GLU A 144 -17.46 -27.00 20.97
C GLU A 144 -17.21 -25.49 21.07
N THR A 145 -16.06 -25.11 21.62
CA THR A 145 -15.62 -23.70 21.77
C THR A 145 -14.63 -23.27 20.70
N SER A 146 -14.44 -24.09 19.66
CA SER A 146 -13.51 -23.78 18.57
C SER A 146 -13.98 -22.54 17.82
N TRP A 147 -13.01 -21.71 17.42
CA TRP A 147 -13.29 -20.58 16.54
C TRP A 147 -13.97 -21.02 15.25
N GLU A 148 -13.57 -22.15 14.66
CA GLU A 148 -14.14 -22.64 13.42
C GLU A 148 -15.65 -22.89 13.52
N LYS A 149 -16.11 -23.49 14.63
CA LYS A 149 -17.54 -23.72 14.85
C LYS A 149 -18.30 -22.40 15.03
N ILE A 150 -17.74 -21.46 15.79
CA ILE A 150 -18.33 -20.12 16.00
C ILE A 150 -18.40 -19.35 14.67
N ARG A 151 -17.31 -19.33 13.89
CA ARG A 151 -17.20 -18.68 12.59
C ARG A 151 -18.23 -19.22 11.61
N LYS A 152 -18.37 -20.55 11.48
CA LYS A 152 -19.38 -21.19 10.60
C LYS A 152 -20.79 -20.74 10.94
N LYS A 153 -21.16 -20.75 12.23
CA LYS A 153 -22.47 -20.28 12.69
C LYS A 153 -22.69 -18.79 12.40
N ARG A 154 -21.67 -17.95 12.58
CA ARG A 154 -21.78 -16.50 12.29
C ARG A 154 -21.82 -16.20 10.79
N LYS A 155 -21.17 -17.00 9.96
CA LYS A 155 -21.26 -16.93 8.49
C LYS A 155 -22.69 -17.12 7.99
N GLU A 156 -23.56 -17.82 8.73
CA GLU A 156 -24.98 -18.00 8.40
C GLU A 156 -25.85 -16.75 8.68
N TRP A 157 -25.30 -15.71 9.31
CA TRP A 157 -26.04 -14.47 9.56
C TRP A 157 -26.47 -13.79 8.27
N TRP A 158 -27.64 -13.17 8.27
CA TRP A 158 -28.22 -12.53 7.08
C TRP A 158 -27.28 -11.50 6.42
N SER A 159 -26.44 -10.82 7.21
CA SER A 159 -25.49 -9.82 6.72
C SER A 159 -24.31 -10.43 5.96
N PHE A 160 -23.96 -11.69 6.27
CA PHE A 160 -22.94 -12.48 5.57
C PHE A 160 -23.50 -13.27 4.38
N GLN A 161 -24.82 -13.25 4.17
CA GLN A 161 -25.45 -13.89 3.03
C GLN A 161 -25.50 -12.93 1.82
N PRO A 162 -25.13 -13.40 0.61
CA PRO A 162 -25.26 -12.63 -0.63
C PRO A 162 -26.64 -11.98 -0.78
N VAL A 163 -26.67 -10.78 -1.37
CA VAL A 163 -27.93 -10.10 -1.69
C VAL A 163 -28.69 -10.92 -2.73
N ARG A 164 -29.99 -11.12 -2.52
CA ARG A 164 -30.87 -11.86 -3.43
C ARG A 164 -31.95 -10.95 -3.97
N ASN A 165 -32.37 -11.19 -5.20
CA ASN A 165 -33.56 -10.57 -5.75
C ASN A 165 -34.80 -11.12 -5.05
N HIS A 166 -35.66 -10.22 -4.57
CA HIS A 166 -36.91 -10.57 -3.89
C HIS A 166 -38.10 -10.20 -4.76
N GLU A 167 -39.14 -11.04 -4.74
CA GLU A 167 -40.42 -10.71 -5.37
C GLU A 167 -41.05 -9.51 -4.66
N ILE A 168 -41.44 -8.51 -5.45
CA ILE A 168 -42.10 -7.31 -4.95
C ILE A 168 -43.52 -7.69 -4.52
N PRO A 169 -43.98 -7.34 -3.30
CA PRO A 169 -45.34 -7.60 -2.87
C PRO A 169 -46.35 -7.00 -3.86
N SER A 170 -47.19 -7.84 -4.47
CA SER A 170 -48.22 -7.45 -5.42
C SER A 170 -49.55 -7.26 -4.68
N GLY A 171 -50.22 -6.11 -4.87
CA GLY A 171 -51.61 -5.93 -4.41
C GLY A 171 -52.01 -4.64 -3.71
N LEU A 172 -51.30 -3.51 -3.87
CA LEU A 172 -51.63 -2.27 -3.14
C LEU A 172 -51.76 -1.04 -4.05
N GLY A 173 -52.76 -1.06 -4.95
CA GLY A 173 -53.19 0.10 -5.75
C GLY A 173 -52.30 0.47 -6.95
N ASN A 174 -52.87 1.16 -7.93
CA ASN A 174 -52.21 1.53 -9.20
C ASN A 174 -51.17 2.66 -9.10
N ASP A 175 -50.96 3.26 -7.92
CA ASP A 175 -49.91 4.27 -7.71
C ASP A 175 -48.61 3.60 -7.26
N ILE A 176 -47.87 3.06 -8.23
CA ILE A 176 -46.52 2.54 -8.04
C ILE A 176 -45.54 3.71 -8.17
N ASN A 177 -45.07 4.27 -7.05
CA ASN A 177 -44.00 5.28 -7.05
C ASN A 177 -42.62 4.60 -7.13
N HIS A 178 -42.27 3.73 -6.17
CA HIS A 178 -41.03 2.93 -6.20
C HIS A 178 -41.24 1.52 -5.59
N PRO A 179 -40.57 0.45 -6.07
CA PRO A 179 -40.74 -0.91 -5.52
C PRO A 179 -40.55 -1.05 -4.01
N VAL A 180 -39.66 -0.24 -3.43
CA VAL A 180 -39.41 -0.18 -1.97
C VAL A 180 -40.68 0.20 -1.20
N ASP A 181 -41.53 1.06 -1.75
CA ASP A 181 -42.75 1.52 -1.09
C ASP A 181 -43.73 0.37 -0.87
N ASN A 182 -43.78 -0.61 -1.78
CA ASN A 182 -44.65 -1.78 -1.64
C ASN A 182 -44.19 -2.68 -0.47
N PHE A 183 -42.87 -2.84 -0.29
CA PHE A 183 -42.33 -3.56 0.88
C PHE A 183 -42.65 -2.83 2.19
N LEU A 184 -42.52 -1.50 2.22
CA LEU A 184 -42.84 -0.70 3.41
C LEU A 184 -44.34 -0.75 3.72
N ARG A 185 -45.19 -0.57 2.70
CA ARG A 185 -46.66 -0.54 2.84
C ARG A 185 -47.21 -1.88 3.32
N ASP A 186 -46.72 -3.00 2.78
CA ASP A 186 -47.05 -4.35 3.28
C ASP A 186 -46.82 -4.45 4.79
N LYS A 187 -45.65 -4.02 5.27
CA LYS A 187 -45.31 -4.03 6.70
C LYS A 187 -46.11 -3.04 7.51
N MET A 188 -46.38 -1.85 7.00
CA MET A 188 -47.17 -0.82 7.69
C MET A 188 -48.61 -1.31 7.91
N ILE A 189 -49.25 -1.84 6.86
CA ILE A 189 -50.62 -2.38 6.95
C ILE A 189 -50.69 -3.53 7.94
N ALA A 190 -49.73 -4.47 7.88
CA ALA A 190 -49.65 -5.58 8.83
C ALA A 190 -49.44 -5.12 10.29
N LYS A 191 -49.01 -3.87 10.51
CA LYS A 191 -48.83 -3.24 11.83
C LYS A 191 -49.90 -2.19 12.16
N GLY A 192 -50.89 -1.98 11.31
CA GLY A 192 -51.92 -0.94 11.49
C GLY A 192 -51.39 0.49 11.41
N LEU A 193 -50.29 0.70 10.68
CA LEU A 193 -49.66 2.01 10.48
C LEU A 193 -50.05 2.59 9.11
N PHE A 194 -50.13 3.92 9.05
CA PHE A 194 -50.44 4.66 7.82
C PHE A 194 -49.39 5.75 7.58
N PRO A 195 -49.07 6.07 6.30
CA PRO A 195 -48.13 7.16 5.99
C PRO A 195 -48.66 8.51 6.47
N ASN A 196 -47.74 9.39 6.86
CA ASN A 196 -48.06 10.79 7.11
C ASN A 196 -48.45 11.51 5.82
N LYS A 197 -49.15 12.65 5.94
CA LYS A 197 -49.42 13.53 4.80
C LYS A 197 -48.10 14.02 4.18
N PRO A 198 -48.02 14.22 2.85
CA PRO A 198 -46.89 14.85 2.20
C PRO A 198 -46.58 16.23 2.81
N ALA A 199 -45.29 16.59 2.82
CA ALA A 199 -44.87 17.92 3.24
C ALA A 199 -45.31 18.99 2.23
N ASP A 200 -45.40 20.25 2.67
CA ASP A 200 -45.70 21.35 1.76
C ASP A 200 -44.58 21.56 0.72
N PRO A 201 -44.89 22.18 -0.44
CA PRO A 201 -43.92 22.33 -1.53
C PRO A 201 -42.62 23.04 -1.14
N TYR A 202 -42.67 24.07 -0.29
CA TYR A 202 -41.47 24.80 0.12
C TYR A 202 -40.61 23.98 1.07
N THR A 203 -41.21 23.20 1.96
CA THR A 203 -40.49 22.22 2.78
C THR A 203 -39.80 21.16 1.91
N ILE A 204 -40.47 20.68 0.86
CA ILE A 204 -39.88 19.71 -0.09
C ILE A 204 -38.70 20.32 -0.83
N LEU A 205 -38.88 21.52 -1.41
CA LEU A 205 -37.80 22.24 -2.10
C LEU A 205 -36.59 22.44 -1.18
N ARG A 206 -36.81 22.92 0.04
CA ARG A 206 -35.75 23.11 1.03
C ARG A 206 -35.01 21.80 1.33
N ARG A 207 -35.73 20.69 1.48
CA ARG A 207 -35.13 19.37 1.73
C ARG A 207 -34.32 18.90 0.53
N LEU A 208 -34.80 19.09 -0.70
CA LEU A 208 -34.09 18.74 -1.92
C LEU A 208 -32.78 19.51 -2.03
N THR A 209 -32.79 20.84 -1.88
CA THR A 209 -31.57 21.64 -2.02
C THR A 209 -30.55 21.35 -0.92
N PHE A 210 -30.95 21.30 0.35
CA PHE A 210 -30.00 20.99 1.43
C PHE A 210 -29.44 19.57 1.35
N THR A 211 -30.25 18.60 0.92
CA THR A 211 -29.80 17.21 0.77
C THR A 211 -28.82 17.07 -0.39
N LEU A 212 -29.17 17.59 -1.56
CA LEU A 212 -28.41 17.36 -2.78
C LEU A 212 -27.22 18.30 -2.95
N THR A 213 -27.36 19.59 -2.59
CA THR A 213 -26.31 20.59 -2.81
C THR A 213 -25.76 21.19 -1.50
N GLY A 214 -26.43 20.97 -0.37
CA GLY A 214 -26.05 21.58 0.91
C GLY A 214 -26.39 23.07 1.02
N LEU A 215 -27.05 23.64 0.01
CA LEU A 215 -27.37 25.07 -0.07
C LEU A 215 -28.88 25.31 0.11
N PRO A 216 -29.29 26.47 0.66
CA PRO A 216 -30.70 26.87 0.64
C PRO A 216 -31.18 27.17 -0.79
N PRO A 217 -32.49 27.05 -1.09
CA PRO A 217 -33.00 27.37 -2.42
C PRO A 217 -32.92 28.88 -2.69
N SER A 218 -32.49 29.26 -3.89
CA SER A 218 -32.51 30.66 -4.34
C SER A 218 -33.96 31.16 -4.53
N ILE A 219 -34.14 32.47 -4.69
CA ILE A 219 -35.47 33.06 -4.96
C ILE A 219 -36.00 32.56 -6.31
N GLU A 220 -35.14 32.52 -7.32
CA GLU A 220 -35.47 32.04 -8.67
C GLU A 220 -35.88 30.56 -8.65
N GLN A 221 -35.17 29.75 -7.84
CA GLN A 221 -35.49 28.35 -7.62
C GLN A 221 -36.85 28.17 -6.94
N GLN A 222 -37.16 29.00 -5.94
CA GLN A 222 -38.46 29.00 -5.26
C GLN A 222 -39.61 29.33 -6.22
N ASP A 223 -39.47 30.39 -7.01
CA ASP A 223 -40.48 30.81 -7.98
C ASP A 223 -40.71 29.74 -9.06
N ARG A 224 -39.63 29.15 -9.56
CA ARG A 224 -39.72 28.09 -10.58
C ARG A 224 -40.31 26.81 -10.03
N PHE A 225 -39.93 26.39 -8.82
CA PHE A 225 -40.51 25.21 -8.18
C PHE A 225 -42.02 25.40 -7.94
N SER A 226 -42.43 26.59 -7.45
CA SER A 226 -43.84 26.94 -7.26
C SER A 226 -44.66 26.82 -8.56
N LYS A 227 -44.11 27.28 -9.69
CA LYS A 227 -44.74 27.10 -11.01
C LYS A 227 -44.82 25.65 -11.45
N LEU A 228 -43.77 24.85 -11.22
CA LEU A 228 -43.77 23.43 -11.58
C LEU A 228 -44.80 22.63 -10.78
N VAL A 229 -44.98 22.94 -9.51
CA VAL A 229 -45.95 22.29 -8.62
C VAL A 229 -47.38 22.42 -9.14
N GLN A 230 -47.70 23.50 -9.87
CA GLN A 230 -49.01 23.67 -10.52
C GLN A 230 -49.31 22.56 -11.55
N ASN A 231 -48.28 21.93 -12.12
CA ASN A 231 -48.39 20.81 -13.07
C ASN A 231 -48.29 19.43 -12.41
N GLY A 232 -48.13 19.37 -11.08
CA GLY A 232 -47.99 18.13 -10.31
C GLY A 232 -46.73 18.11 -9.44
N LEU A 233 -46.89 17.73 -8.17
CA LEU A 233 -45.80 17.71 -7.19
C LEU A 233 -44.68 16.72 -7.56
N ASP A 234 -45.03 15.51 -8.00
CA ASP A 234 -44.03 14.49 -8.35
C ASP A 234 -43.21 14.89 -9.58
N GLN A 235 -43.85 15.51 -10.57
CA GLN A 235 -43.15 16.05 -11.74
C GLN A 235 -42.21 17.20 -11.34
N ALA A 236 -42.63 18.06 -10.41
CA ALA A 236 -41.79 19.12 -9.88
C ALA A 236 -40.57 18.57 -9.13
N ILE A 237 -40.76 17.56 -8.27
CA ILE A 237 -39.69 16.89 -7.53
C ILE A 237 -38.69 16.25 -8.48
N SER A 238 -39.16 15.47 -9.46
CA SER A 238 -38.28 14.81 -10.43
C SER A 238 -37.43 15.81 -11.22
N LYS A 239 -38.07 16.80 -11.87
CA LYS A 239 -37.35 17.81 -12.66
C LYS A 239 -36.33 18.61 -11.83
N PHE A 240 -36.70 18.96 -10.61
CA PHE A 240 -35.83 19.75 -9.74
C PHE A 240 -34.69 18.91 -9.15
N THR A 241 -34.93 17.61 -8.93
CA THR A 241 -33.88 16.66 -8.54
C THR A 241 -32.83 16.54 -9.62
N ASP A 242 -33.23 16.35 -10.89
CA ASP A 242 -32.30 16.26 -12.03
C ASP A 242 -31.43 17.53 -12.16
N GLU A 243 -32.03 18.71 -11.96
CA GLU A 243 -31.31 19.98 -11.96
C GLU A 243 -30.28 20.07 -10.83
N LEU A 244 -30.66 19.65 -9.61
CA LEU A 244 -29.76 19.69 -8.45
C LEU A 244 -28.63 18.66 -8.57
N LEU A 245 -28.91 17.47 -9.11
CA LEU A 245 -27.88 16.45 -9.41
C LEU A 245 -26.90 16.93 -10.49
N SER A 246 -27.39 17.73 -11.46
CA SER A 246 -26.55 18.34 -12.49
C SER A 246 -25.74 19.56 -12.01
N SER A 247 -26.00 20.05 -10.79
CA SER A 247 -25.29 21.19 -10.21
C SER A 247 -23.88 20.79 -9.76
N PRO A 248 -22.84 21.63 -9.98
CA PRO A 248 -21.50 21.34 -9.48
C PRO A 248 -21.45 21.18 -7.94
N HIS A 249 -22.40 21.79 -7.23
CA HIS A 249 -22.52 21.71 -5.77
C HIS A 249 -22.94 20.32 -5.27
N PHE A 250 -23.49 19.46 -6.14
CA PHE A 250 -23.80 18.07 -5.78
C PHE A 250 -22.52 17.33 -5.37
N GLY A 251 -21.53 17.30 -6.26
CA GLY A 251 -20.24 16.67 -5.98
C GLY A 251 -19.51 17.29 -4.79
N GLU A 252 -19.59 18.61 -4.60
CA GLU A 252 -19.03 19.29 -3.43
C GLU A 252 -19.66 18.81 -2.12
N ARG A 253 -20.99 18.71 -2.09
CA ARG A 253 -21.75 18.25 -0.92
C ARG A 253 -21.41 16.80 -0.58
N TRP A 254 -21.44 15.91 -1.56
CA TRP A 254 -21.28 14.48 -1.34
C TRP A 254 -19.81 14.08 -1.14
N ALA A 255 -18.86 14.77 -1.77
CA ALA A 255 -17.43 14.54 -1.54
C ALA A 255 -17.05 14.77 -0.07
N ARG A 256 -17.68 15.74 0.61
CA ARG A 256 -17.47 15.97 2.05
C ARG A 256 -17.80 14.73 2.89
N HIS A 257 -18.94 14.09 2.63
CA HIS A 257 -19.35 12.88 3.34
C HIS A 257 -18.42 11.69 3.03
N TRP A 258 -17.98 11.57 1.78
CA TRP A 258 -17.01 10.54 1.39
C TRP A 258 -15.66 10.72 2.07
N MET A 259 -15.17 11.96 2.13
CA MET A 259 -13.93 12.32 2.81
C MET A 259 -13.94 11.98 4.31
N ASP A 260 -15.09 12.08 4.98
CA ASP A 260 -15.25 11.68 6.38
C ASP A 260 -14.98 10.18 6.58
N TRP A 261 -15.39 9.32 5.63
CA TRP A 261 -15.17 7.87 5.72
C TRP A 261 -13.70 7.47 5.54
N LEU A 262 -13.02 8.15 4.61
CA LEU A 262 -11.62 7.86 4.26
C LEU A 262 -10.61 8.78 4.95
N ARG A 263 -11.05 9.50 5.99
CA ARG A 263 -10.21 10.30 6.89
C ARG A 263 -9.36 11.32 6.15
N TYR A 264 -9.93 11.99 5.15
CA TYR A 264 -9.23 13.05 4.43
C TYR A 264 -8.59 14.04 5.39
N ALA A 265 -7.30 14.32 5.17
CA ALA A 265 -6.55 15.30 5.93
C ALA A 265 -5.54 16.02 5.02
N ASP A 266 -5.29 17.29 5.32
CA ASP A 266 -4.23 18.08 4.67
C ASP A 266 -2.87 17.91 5.38
N SER A 267 -2.84 17.25 6.55
CA SER A 267 -1.66 16.98 7.36
C SER A 267 -1.76 15.63 8.10
N HIS A 268 -0.65 15.15 8.65
CA HIS A 268 -0.55 13.84 9.29
C HIS A 268 -0.95 13.79 10.79
N GLY A 269 -1.41 14.90 11.38
CA GLY A 269 -1.94 14.99 12.76
C GLY A 269 -1.06 14.36 13.85
N SER A 270 -0.09 15.08 14.43
CA SER A 270 0.70 14.65 15.61
C SER A 270 1.66 15.76 16.11
N GLU A 271 2.55 15.48 17.07
CA GLU A 271 3.52 16.42 17.68
C GLU A 271 4.45 17.17 16.69
N GLY A 272 4.50 16.78 15.42
CA GLY A 272 5.20 17.55 14.38
C GLY A 272 4.40 17.81 13.10
N ASP A 273 3.11 17.48 13.11
CA ASP A 273 2.08 17.62 12.07
C ASP A 273 2.54 18.06 10.66
N PRO A 274 3.30 17.22 9.92
CA PRO A 274 3.73 17.59 8.59
C PRO A 274 2.54 17.56 7.62
N GLN A 275 2.53 18.50 6.67
CA GLN A 275 1.55 18.50 5.57
C GLN A 275 1.65 17.21 4.74
N ILE A 276 0.53 16.82 4.14
CA ILE A 276 0.44 15.77 3.13
C ILE A 276 0.53 16.45 1.75
N PRO A 277 1.67 16.39 1.04
CA PRO A 277 1.83 17.11 -0.22
C PRO A 277 0.77 16.66 -1.23
N ASN A 278 0.11 17.63 -1.86
CA ASN A 278 -0.93 17.44 -2.89
C ASN A 278 -2.24 16.76 -2.43
N ALA A 279 -2.52 16.65 -1.12
CA ALA A 279 -3.74 16.01 -0.60
C ALA A 279 -5.05 16.52 -1.25
N TYR A 280 -5.17 17.84 -1.45
CA TYR A 280 -6.33 18.49 -2.07
C TYR A 280 -6.76 17.91 -3.42
N ARG A 281 -5.86 17.23 -4.15
CA ARG A 281 -6.19 16.58 -5.41
C ARG A 281 -7.18 15.44 -5.23
N TYR A 282 -7.10 14.72 -4.11
CA TYR A 282 -8.05 13.68 -3.76
C TYR A 282 -9.46 14.23 -3.53
N ARG A 283 -9.59 15.32 -2.77
CA ARG A 283 -10.86 16.06 -2.63
C ARG A 283 -11.43 16.42 -3.99
N ASN A 284 -10.61 17.03 -4.85
CA ASN A 284 -11.06 17.49 -6.15
C ASN A 284 -11.43 16.30 -7.08
N TYR A 285 -10.73 15.17 -6.97
CA TYR A 285 -11.07 13.91 -7.66
C TYR A 285 -12.46 13.41 -7.26
N LEU A 286 -12.78 13.40 -5.97
CA LEU A 286 -14.10 12.97 -5.49
C LEU A 286 -15.21 13.87 -6.04
N ILE A 287 -15.02 15.20 -6.00
CA ILE A 287 -15.99 16.16 -6.53
C ILE A 287 -16.25 15.89 -8.01
N ARG A 288 -15.18 15.70 -8.81
CA ARG A 288 -15.31 15.40 -10.24
C ARG A 288 -15.97 14.05 -10.48
N ALA A 289 -15.60 13.01 -9.74
CA ALA A 289 -16.14 11.67 -9.94
C ALA A 289 -17.63 11.59 -9.57
N LEU A 290 -18.06 12.27 -8.51
CA LEU A 290 -19.47 12.33 -8.13
C LEU A 290 -20.30 13.15 -9.13
N ASN A 291 -19.81 14.29 -9.59
CA ASN A 291 -20.48 15.10 -10.61
C ASN A 291 -20.52 14.43 -11.99
N ALA A 292 -19.58 13.52 -12.27
CA ALA A 292 -19.55 12.73 -13.50
C ALA A 292 -20.33 11.41 -13.38
N ASP A 293 -21.01 11.17 -12.26
CA ASP A 293 -21.76 9.93 -11.99
C ASP A 293 -20.95 8.66 -12.23
N ILE A 294 -19.70 8.65 -11.74
CA ILE A 294 -18.82 7.48 -11.89
C ILE A 294 -19.39 6.32 -11.07
N GLY A 295 -19.52 5.15 -11.72
CA GLY A 295 -20.00 3.92 -11.12
C GLY A 295 -19.30 3.58 -9.80
N TYR A 296 -20.08 3.13 -8.81
CA TYR A 296 -19.56 2.86 -7.47
C TYR A 296 -18.51 1.74 -7.47
N ASP A 297 -18.67 0.72 -8.30
CA ASP A 297 -17.70 -0.35 -8.51
C ASP A 297 -16.35 0.21 -9.00
N GLN A 298 -16.37 1.13 -9.97
CA GLN A 298 -15.18 1.82 -10.46
C GLN A 298 -14.57 2.68 -9.35
N LEU A 299 -15.37 3.44 -8.60
CA LEU A 299 -14.88 4.22 -7.46
C LEU A 299 -14.20 3.32 -6.43
N VAL A 300 -14.81 2.21 -6.00
CA VAL A 300 -14.21 1.26 -5.04
C VAL A 300 -12.87 0.74 -5.58
N LYS A 301 -12.83 0.34 -6.85
CA LYS A 301 -11.61 -0.16 -7.49
C LYS A 301 -10.49 0.89 -7.51
N GLU A 302 -10.81 2.14 -7.85
CA GLU A 302 -9.88 3.26 -7.87
C GLU A 302 -9.29 3.54 -6.47
N HIS A 303 -10.09 3.42 -5.41
CA HIS A 303 -9.63 3.65 -4.04
C HIS A 303 -8.62 2.63 -3.55
N ILE A 304 -8.66 1.39 -4.04
CA ILE A 304 -7.77 0.32 -3.56
C ILE A 304 -6.57 0.13 -4.49
N ALA A 305 -6.81 0.17 -5.80
CA ALA A 305 -5.87 -0.25 -6.82
C ALA A 305 -5.85 0.67 -8.05
N GLY A 306 -6.30 1.92 -7.94
CA GLY A 306 -6.40 2.84 -9.09
C GLY A 306 -5.10 3.10 -9.85
N ASP A 307 -3.94 2.93 -9.21
CA ASP A 307 -2.61 3.00 -9.82
C ASP A 307 -2.16 1.69 -10.51
N LEU A 308 -2.95 0.62 -10.39
CA LEU A 308 -2.70 -0.71 -10.94
C LEU A 308 -3.73 -1.14 -12.00
N ILE A 309 -4.73 -0.30 -12.31
CA ILE A 309 -5.76 -0.63 -13.31
C ILE A 309 -5.19 -0.44 -14.72
N ASP A 310 -5.34 -1.45 -15.58
CA ASP A 310 -4.85 -1.43 -16.96
C ASP A 310 -5.48 -0.32 -17.83
N ASN A 311 -6.79 -0.09 -17.63
CA ASN A 311 -7.56 0.94 -18.32
C ASN A 311 -8.01 2.03 -17.33
N PRO A 312 -7.11 2.96 -16.95
CA PRO A 312 -7.45 4.01 -16.00
C PRO A 312 -8.39 5.04 -16.62
N ARG A 313 -9.17 5.71 -15.77
CA ARG A 313 -10.03 6.84 -16.13
C ARG A 313 -9.17 8.08 -16.37
N ILE A 314 -9.15 8.55 -17.61
CA ILE A 314 -8.42 9.75 -18.01
C ILE A 314 -9.40 10.92 -18.19
N ASP A 315 -9.21 11.99 -17.43
CA ASP A 315 -9.83 13.29 -17.74
C ASP A 315 -9.04 13.94 -18.88
N LYS A 316 -9.60 13.90 -20.09
CA LYS A 316 -8.94 14.45 -21.29
C LYS A 316 -8.87 15.98 -21.30
N LYS A 317 -9.76 16.67 -20.57
CA LYS A 317 -9.74 18.14 -20.48
C LYS A 317 -8.60 18.61 -19.57
N LEU A 318 -8.38 17.91 -18.46
CA LEU A 318 -7.31 18.21 -17.50
C LEU A 318 -5.98 17.53 -17.86
N GLY A 319 -6.02 16.52 -18.73
CA GLY A 319 -4.88 15.70 -19.12
C GLY A 319 -4.34 14.87 -17.96
N ILE A 320 -5.22 14.37 -17.08
CA ILE A 320 -4.84 13.62 -15.88
C ILE A 320 -5.53 12.26 -15.79
N ASN A 321 -4.82 11.29 -15.20
CA ASN A 321 -5.32 10.01 -14.76
C ASN A 321 -5.98 10.17 -13.37
N GLU A 322 -7.31 10.08 -13.37
CA GLU A 322 -8.13 10.18 -12.17
C GLU A 322 -8.01 8.94 -11.29
N SER A 323 -7.91 7.75 -11.88
CA SER A 323 -7.87 6.48 -11.13
C SER A 323 -6.71 6.43 -10.15
N VAL A 324 -5.51 6.91 -10.54
CA VAL A 324 -4.33 6.96 -9.66
C VAL A 324 -4.59 7.82 -8.41
N ILE A 325 -5.40 8.87 -8.51
CA ILE A 325 -5.69 9.77 -7.39
C ILE A 325 -6.48 9.02 -6.31
N GLY A 326 -7.32 8.05 -6.70
CA GLY A 326 -8.12 7.23 -5.79
C GLY A 326 -7.31 6.63 -4.65
N THR A 327 -6.06 6.20 -4.85
CA THR A 327 -5.24 5.56 -3.81
C THR A 327 -4.58 6.53 -2.83
N SER A 328 -4.81 7.84 -2.99
CA SER A 328 -4.27 8.87 -2.09
C SER A 328 -4.70 8.68 -0.64
N HIS A 329 -5.91 8.14 -0.39
CA HIS A 329 -6.42 7.96 0.98
C HIS A 329 -5.59 6.99 1.82
N LEU A 330 -4.88 6.06 1.18
CA LEU A 330 -3.94 5.16 1.86
C LEU A 330 -2.77 5.93 2.51
N ARG A 331 -2.65 7.23 2.27
CA ARG A 331 -1.66 8.13 2.89
C ARG A 331 -2.25 9.05 3.95
N PHE A 332 -3.56 9.07 4.16
CA PHE A 332 -4.19 9.85 5.23
C PHE A 332 -4.13 9.11 6.58
N VAL A 333 -2.90 8.73 6.95
CA VAL A 333 -2.58 8.04 8.20
C VAL A 333 -1.84 8.98 9.14
N LEU A 334 -2.02 8.79 10.45
CA LEU A 334 -1.29 9.57 11.44
C LEU A 334 0.20 9.24 11.41
N HIS A 335 1.09 10.22 11.63
CA HIS A 335 2.54 9.98 11.76
C HIS A 335 3.07 10.40 13.12
N GLY A 336 3.72 9.48 13.82
CA GLY A 336 4.58 9.74 14.96
C GLY A 336 5.80 10.61 14.61
N PHE A 337 6.42 11.17 15.64
CA PHE A 337 7.61 12.01 15.52
C PHE A 337 8.86 11.23 15.96
N ALA A 338 9.65 10.80 14.97
CA ALA A 338 10.91 10.07 15.16
C ALA A 338 10.78 8.84 16.10
N PRO A 339 9.90 7.87 15.77
CA PRO A 339 9.63 6.72 16.62
C PRO A 339 10.89 5.87 16.80
N THR A 340 11.11 5.37 18.01
CA THR A 340 12.23 4.46 18.33
C THR A 340 11.89 2.99 18.06
N ASP A 341 10.60 2.66 17.92
CA ASP A 341 10.11 1.35 17.49
C ASP A 341 9.40 1.52 16.13
N ALA A 342 10.17 1.39 15.05
CA ALA A 342 9.68 1.61 13.68
C ALA A 342 8.62 0.59 13.25
N LEU A 343 8.70 -0.65 13.77
CA LEU A 343 7.73 -1.70 13.46
C LEU A 343 6.38 -1.41 14.14
N ASP A 344 6.39 -0.98 15.40
CA ASP A 344 5.16 -0.56 16.10
C ASP A 344 4.45 0.59 15.38
N GLU A 345 5.23 1.56 14.88
CA GLU A 345 4.71 2.64 14.05
C GLU A 345 4.10 2.15 12.74
N HIS A 346 4.80 1.25 12.04
CA HIS A 346 4.30 0.63 10.82
C HIS A 346 3.01 -0.16 11.05
N VAL A 347 2.90 -0.83 12.19
CA VAL A 347 1.68 -1.52 12.60
C VAL A 347 0.53 -0.54 12.79
N ARG A 348 0.76 0.62 13.43
CA ARG A 348 -0.26 1.67 13.55
C ARG A 348 -0.73 2.18 12.20
N PHE A 349 0.19 2.48 11.27
CA PHE A 349 -0.18 2.96 9.93
C PHE A 349 -1.05 1.96 9.17
N THR A 350 -0.65 0.69 9.24
CA THR A 350 -1.34 -0.38 8.52
C THR A 350 -2.70 -0.70 9.14
N ASP A 351 -2.80 -0.68 10.49
CA ASP A 351 -4.06 -0.83 11.21
C ASP A 351 -5.05 0.29 10.87
N ASP A 352 -4.57 1.54 10.78
CA ASP A 352 -5.38 2.69 10.40
C ASP A 352 -5.95 2.56 8.97
N GLN A 353 -5.13 2.09 8.02
CA GLN A 353 -5.57 1.79 6.66
C GLN A 353 -6.63 0.68 6.61
N ILE A 354 -6.40 -0.43 7.34
CA ILE A 354 -7.36 -1.54 7.42
C ILE A 354 -8.68 -1.05 8.04
N ASP A 355 -8.61 -0.28 9.12
CA ASP A 355 -9.78 0.23 9.83
C ASP A 355 -10.60 1.16 8.91
N ALA A 356 -9.95 2.10 8.23
CA ALA A 356 -10.60 3.02 7.30
C ALA A 356 -11.24 2.27 6.12
N VAL A 357 -10.50 1.38 5.46
CA VAL A 357 -10.99 0.62 4.30
C VAL A 357 -12.15 -0.30 4.68
N THR A 358 -11.99 -1.09 5.75
CA THR A 358 -12.99 -2.11 6.10
C THR A 358 -14.26 -1.50 6.68
N LYS A 359 -14.16 -0.41 7.45
CA LYS A 359 -15.35 0.36 7.84
C LYS A 359 -16.00 1.03 6.64
N THR A 360 -15.21 1.62 5.74
CA THR A 360 -15.73 2.33 4.56
C THR A 360 -16.45 1.39 3.62
N PHE A 361 -15.83 0.30 3.18
CA PHE A 361 -16.39 -0.52 2.11
C PHE A 361 -17.12 -1.77 2.58
N LEU A 362 -16.91 -2.21 3.83
CA LEU A 362 -17.55 -3.42 4.37
C LEU A 362 -18.48 -3.13 5.55
N GLY A 363 -18.38 -1.95 6.18
CA GLY A 363 -19.11 -1.66 7.42
C GLY A 363 -18.68 -2.56 8.58
N LEU A 364 -17.50 -3.18 8.50
CA LEU A 364 -16.96 -4.13 9.46
C LEU A 364 -15.78 -3.53 10.23
N THR A 365 -15.66 -3.86 11.50
CA THR A 365 -14.54 -3.46 12.37
C THR A 365 -13.43 -4.51 12.36
N VAL A 366 -12.85 -4.80 11.19
CA VAL A 366 -11.84 -5.88 11.04
C VAL A 366 -10.60 -5.62 11.92
N SER A 367 -10.23 -4.36 12.14
CA SER A 367 -9.14 -3.99 13.06
C SER A 367 -9.35 -4.46 14.50
N CYS A 368 -10.58 -4.68 14.96
CA CYS A 368 -10.84 -5.29 16.26
C CYS A 368 -10.37 -6.76 16.33
N ALA A 369 -10.13 -7.41 15.19
CA ALA A 369 -9.59 -8.75 15.12
C ALA A 369 -8.05 -8.81 15.25
N ARG A 370 -7.36 -7.67 15.37
CA ARG A 370 -5.89 -7.58 15.46
C ARG A 370 -5.26 -8.37 16.61
N CYS A 371 -5.99 -8.56 17.71
CA CYS A 371 -5.49 -9.19 18.93
C CYS A 371 -6.10 -10.57 19.19
N HIS A 372 -7.27 -10.84 18.63
CA HIS A 372 -8.03 -12.09 18.80
C HIS A 372 -9.13 -12.14 17.73
N HIS A 373 -9.75 -13.29 17.50
CA HIS A 373 -10.91 -13.38 16.61
C HIS A 373 -11.99 -12.37 16.97
N HIS A 374 -12.64 -11.80 15.97
CA HIS A 374 -13.59 -10.74 16.17
C HIS A 374 -14.73 -11.16 17.11
N LYS A 375 -15.13 -10.22 17.96
CA LYS A 375 -16.02 -10.53 19.08
C LYS A 375 -17.43 -10.91 18.62
N PHE A 376 -17.92 -10.27 17.57
CA PHE A 376 -19.29 -10.41 17.10
C PHE A 376 -19.34 -11.06 15.72
N ASP A 377 -18.65 -10.50 14.75
CA ASP A 377 -18.66 -11.00 13.38
C ASP A 377 -17.81 -12.26 13.14
N ALA A 378 -18.03 -12.90 11.99
CA ALA A 378 -17.31 -14.08 11.50
C ALA A 378 -15.90 -13.75 10.97
N ILE A 379 -15.14 -12.90 11.68
CA ILE A 379 -13.84 -12.40 11.23
C ILE A 379 -12.74 -12.96 12.12
N SER A 380 -11.82 -13.70 11.53
CA SER A 380 -10.73 -14.34 12.26
C SER A 380 -9.59 -13.37 12.58
N HIS A 381 -8.72 -13.77 13.50
CA HIS A 381 -7.48 -13.05 13.76
C HIS A 381 -6.62 -13.01 12.48
N ASP A 382 -6.60 -14.11 11.73
CA ASP A 382 -5.91 -14.25 10.46
C ASP A 382 -6.47 -13.33 9.39
N ASP A 383 -7.79 -13.08 9.33
CA ASP A 383 -8.36 -12.11 8.37
C ASP A 383 -7.72 -10.72 8.49
N TYR A 384 -7.47 -10.24 9.72
CA TYR A 384 -6.75 -8.98 9.93
C TYR A 384 -5.32 -9.03 9.37
N TYR A 385 -4.57 -10.11 9.63
CA TYR A 385 -3.18 -10.22 9.16
C TYR A 385 -3.05 -10.52 7.66
N ALA A 386 -4.07 -11.14 7.06
CA ALA A 386 -4.19 -11.28 5.61
C ALA A 386 -4.29 -9.90 4.95
N LEU A 387 -5.14 -9.01 5.46
CA LEU A 387 -5.24 -7.62 5.01
C LEU A 387 -3.98 -6.81 5.36
N PHE A 388 -3.38 -7.04 6.53
CA PHE A 388 -2.12 -6.42 6.91
C PHE A 388 -1.03 -6.71 5.88
N GLY A 389 -0.89 -7.96 5.44
CA GLY A 389 0.06 -8.33 4.39
C GLY A 389 -0.19 -7.59 3.07
N ILE A 390 -1.43 -7.18 2.78
CA ILE A 390 -1.76 -6.40 1.57
C ILE A 390 -1.34 -4.95 1.74
N PHE A 391 -1.78 -4.28 2.82
CA PHE A 391 -1.56 -2.83 2.99
C PHE A 391 -0.14 -2.46 3.43
N SER A 392 0.52 -3.29 4.24
CA SER A 392 1.91 -3.08 4.68
C SER A 392 2.93 -3.04 3.52
N ASN A 393 2.54 -3.58 2.36
CA ASN A 393 3.40 -3.59 1.18
C ASN A 393 3.58 -2.22 0.53
N GLY A 394 2.60 -1.32 0.67
CA GLY A 394 2.61 0.01 0.07
C GLY A 394 3.64 0.94 0.71
N ARG A 395 4.66 1.34 -0.05
CA ARG A 395 5.65 2.35 0.37
C ARG A 395 5.08 3.75 0.13
N PRO A 396 5.18 4.69 1.11
CA PRO A 396 4.78 6.07 0.91
C PRO A 396 5.43 6.69 -0.33
N ALA A 397 4.66 7.34 -1.20
CA ALA A 397 5.18 7.97 -2.39
C ALA A 397 4.32 9.16 -2.84
N GLN A 398 4.87 9.97 -3.76
CA GLN A 398 4.10 10.82 -4.65
C GLN A 398 3.95 10.10 -6.01
N ARG A 399 2.78 10.21 -6.64
CA ARG A 399 2.44 9.55 -7.89
C ARG A 399 2.16 10.58 -8.97
N VAL A 400 2.74 10.37 -10.15
CA VAL A 400 2.47 11.18 -11.34
C VAL A 400 1.06 10.91 -11.81
N ILE A 401 0.30 11.97 -12.06
CA ILE A 401 -1.10 11.88 -12.48
C ILE A 401 -1.35 12.40 -13.89
N ASP A 402 -0.36 12.97 -14.60
CA ASP A 402 -0.60 13.36 -15.98
C ASP A 402 -0.81 12.13 -16.87
N ASP A 403 -1.58 12.30 -17.95
CA ASP A 403 -1.65 11.32 -19.03
C ASP A 403 -0.21 11.05 -19.56
N PRO A 404 0.27 9.80 -19.53
CA PRO A 404 1.64 9.47 -19.98
C PRO A 404 1.95 9.96 -21.40
N ALA A 405 0.94 10.05 -22.28
CA ALA A 405 1.10 10.58 -23.62
C ALA A 405 1.52 12.06 -23.65
N ASN A 406 1.12 12.85 -22.65
CA ASN A 406 1.47 14.26 -22.55
C ASN A 406 2.91 14.46 -22.04
N LEU A 407 3.37 13.58 -21.15
CA LEU A 407 4.70 13.69 -20.55
C LEU A 407 5.82 13.27 -21.51
N SER A 408 5.53 12.32 -22.40
CA SER A 408 6.52 11.72 -23.31
C SER A 408 6.54 12.34 -24.72
N ILE A 409 5.74 13.39 -24.96
CA ILE A 409 5.54 13.99 -26.29
C ILE A 409 6.84 14.46 -26.96
N HIS A 410 7.86 14.83 -26.18
CA HIS A 410 9.15 15.30 -26.69
C HIS A 410 10.29 14.28 -26.54
N ASP A 411 10.06 13.13 -25.90
CA ASP A 411 11.14 12.19 -25.53
C ASP A 411 11.91 11.69 -26.76
N THR A 412 11.19 11.27 -27.79
CA THR A 412 11.79 10.73 -29.02
C THR A 412 12.62 11.80 -29.76
N GLU A 413 12.09 13.01 -29.92
CA GLU A 413 12.79 14.09 -30.62
C GLU A 413 14.01 14.58 -29.83
N LEU A 414 13.89 14.68 -28.49
CA LEU A 414 15.02 15.00 -27.61
C LEU A 414 16.13 13.93 -27.70
N ALA A 415 15.76 12.65 -27.73
CA ALA A 415 16.74 11.56 -27.88
C ALA A 415 17.46 11.61 -29.23
N MET A 416 16.73 11.84 -30.34
CA MET A 416 17.32 11.99 -31.67
C MET A 416 18.29 13.19 -31.73
N LEU A 417 17.88 14.35 -31.20
CA LEU A 417 18.73 15.54 -31.17
C LEU A 417 19.99 15.32 -30.33
N LYS A 418 19.92 14.56 -29.24
CA LYS A 418 21.10 14.16 -28.47
C LYS A 418 22.08 13.36 -29.31
N ASP A 419 21.60 12.42 -30.11
CA ASP A 419 22.46 11.62 -30.99
C ASP A 419 23.12 12.46 -32.10
N GLU A 420 22.41 13.44 -32.66
CA GLU A 420 22.97 14.42 -33.59
C GLU A 420 24.06 15.28 -32.93
N ILE A 421 23.79 15.81 -31.72
CA ILE A 421 24.75 16.59 -30.94
C ILE A 421 25.99 15.75 -30.63
N LYS A 422 25.80 14.51 -30.18
CA LYS A 422 26.89 13.56 -29.91
C LYS A 422 27.74 13.33 -31.15
N SER A 423 27.11 13.13 -32.31
CA SER A 423 27.81 12.91 -33.57
C SER A 423 28.66 14.13 -33.98
N ALA A 424 28.12 15.35 -33.82
CA ALA A 424 28.85 16.59 -34.07
C ALA A 424 30.07 16.75 -33.13
N ILE A 425 29.89 16.44 -31.84
CA ILE A 425 30.97 16.48 -30.84
C ILE A 425 32.03 15.43 -31.15
N SER A 426 31.63 14.18 -31.34
CA SER A 426 32.54 13.07 -31.67
C SER A 426 33.39 13.36 -32.90
N LYS A 427 32.80 13.93 -33.96
CA LYS A 427 33.55 14.33 -35.16
C LYS A 427 34.64 15.34 -34.84
N ASN A 428 34.32 16.37 -34.05
CA ASN A 428 35.29 17.39 -33.63
C ASN A 428 36.39 16.82 -32.72
N TRP A 429 36.02 15.98 -31.76
CA TRP A 429 36.96 15.33 -30.85
C TRP A 429 37.91 14.40 -31.61
N LYS A 430 37.43 13.62 -32.58
CA LYS A 430 38.26 12.74 -33.41
C LYS A 430 39.30 13.50 -34.24
N SER A 431 39.00 14.74 -34.67
CA SER A 431 39.95 15.61 -35.39
C SER A 431 40.91 16.40 -34.48
N THR A 432 40.73 16.34 -33.15
CA THR A 432 41.57 17.12 -32.22
C THR A 432 42.93 16.46 -32.02
N ASP A 433 44.00 17.24 -32.16
CA ASP A 433 45.35 16.79 -31.79
C ASP A 433 45.56 16.89 -30.27
N PHE A 434 45.19 15.82 -29.57
CA PHE A 434 45.38 15.72 -28.13
C PHE A 434 46.84 15.61 -27.70
N ASN A 435 47.75 15.17 -28.56
CA ASN A 435 49.16 15.07 -28.20
C ASN A 435 49.74 16.47 -27.96
N SER A 436 49.55 17.37 -28.93
CA SER A 436 49.97 18.77 -28.82
C SER A 436 49.26 19.48 -27.67
N LYS A 437 47.93 19.30 -27.51
CA LYS A 437 47.19 19.90 -26.38
C LYS A 437 47.70 19.47 -25.01
N ILE A 438 48.10 18.22 -24.84
CA ILE A 438 48.65 17.72 -23.57
C ILE A 438 50.03 18.33 -23.33
N LEU A 439 50.90 18.38 -24.35
CA LEU A 439 52.23 18.99 -24.26
C LEU A 439 52.18 20.49 -23.92
N GLU A 440 51.23 21.21 -24.50
CA GLU A 440 51.05 22.66 -24.32
C GLU A 440 50.29 23.02 -23.04
N ARG A 441 49.74 22.02 -22.32
CA ARG A 441 48.95 22.27 -21.12
C ARG A 441 49.81 22.91 -20.03
N LYS A 442 49.34 24.06 -19.54
CA LYS A 442 50.01 24.77 -18.44
C LYS A 442 50.03 23.95 -17.15
N PRO A 443 51.08 24.10 -16.32
CA PRO A 443 51.13 23.54 -14.98
C PRO A 443 49.94 23.97 -14.12
N ILE A 444 49.27 23.01 -13.50
CA ILE A 444 48.26 23.25 -12.46
C ILE A 444 48.65 22.45 -11.22
N ALA A 445 48.30 22.96 -10.04
CA ALA A 445 48.52 22.25 -8.79
C ALA A 445 47.82 20.87 -8.82
N PRO A 446 48.53 19.77 -8.49
CA PRO A 446 47.94 18.43 -8.52
C PRO A 446 46.72 18.33 -7.59
N THR A 447 45.60 17.86 -8.13
CA THR A 447 44.41 17.61 -7.33
C THR A 447 44.56 16.38 -6.43
N LYS A 448 43.69 16.30 -5.41
CA LYS A 448 43.50 15.11 -4.58
C LYS A 448 42.33 14.24 -5.05
N ASP A 449 41.61 14.66 -6.10
CA ASP A 449 40.51 13.89 -6.68
C ASP A 449 41.06 12.60 -7.34
N PRO A 450 40.70 11.40 -6.85
CA PRO A 450 41.14 10.15 -7.47
C PRO A 450 40.60 9.97 -8.90
N HIS A 451 39.53 10.66 -9.30
CA HIS A 451 38.97 10.57 -10.65
C HIS A 451 39.50 11.62 -11.62
N ASP A 452 40.55 12.36 -11.25
CA ASP A 452 41.24 13.23 -12.20
C ASP A 452 42.25 12.46 -13.04
N PHE A 453 41.91 12.27 -14.32
CA PHE A 453 42.75 11.60 -15.31
C PHE A 453 44.09 12.31 -15.53
N LEU A 454 44.13 13.64 -15.39
CA LEU A 454 45.33 14.45 -15.63
C LEU A 454 46.23 14.57 -14.40
N MET A 455 45.82 14.03 -13.24
CA MET A 455 46.63 14.08 -12.00
C MET A 455 48.05 13.55 -12.22
N VAL A 456 48.21 12.49 -13.03
CA VAL A 456 49.54 11.92 -13.31
C VAL A 456 50.37 12.88 -14.16
N TRP A 457 49.78 13.55 -15.16
CA TRP A 457 50.46 14.57 -15.95
C TRP A 457 50.90 15.75 -15.07
N ASP A 458 50.00 16.23 -14.21
CA ASP A 458 50.24 17.37 -13.32
C ASP A 458 51.38 17.12 -12.33
N LYS A 459 51.57 15.86 -11.91
CA LYS A 459 52.69 15.46 -11.05
C LYS A 459 54.03 15.28 -11.78
N LEU A 460 54.04 15.19 -13.11
CA LEU A 460 55.22 14.77 -13.89
C LEU A 460 55.77 15.86 -14.81
N HIS A 461 54.93 16.69 -15.41
CA HIS A 461 55.32 17.56 -16.52
C HIS A 461 56.40 18.61 -16.14
N SER A 462 56.51 19.00 -14.88
CA SER A 462 57.52 19.95 -14.39
C SER A 462 58.84 19.30 -13.92
N LEU A 463 58.93 17.97 -13.94
CA LEU A 463 60.13 17.24 -13.49
C LEU A 463 61.19 17.15 -14.61
N ASP A 464 62.45 17.04 -14.22
CA ASP A 464 63.55 16.58 -15.09
C ASP A 464 63.36 15.10 -15.47
N GLU A 465 64.03 14.62 -16.53
CA GLU A 465 63.81 13.27 -17.05
C GLU A 465 64.08 12.14 -16.05
N LYS A 466 65.08 12.31 -15.17
CA LYS A 466 65.44 11.29 -14.18
C LYS A 466 64.38 11.23 -13.08
N SER A 467 63.95 12.39 -12.59
CA SER A 467 62.88 12.51 -11.60
C SER A 467 61.54 12.04 -12.17
N LEU A 468 61.26 12.34 -13.44
CA LEU A 468 60.06 11.92 -14.16
C LEU A 468 59.96 10.40 -14.25
N LYS A 469 61.03 9.72 -14.69
CA LYS A 469 61.11 8.24 -14.75
C LYS A 469 60.84 7.60 -13.38
N THR A 470 61.44 8.17 -12.33
CA THR A 470 61.28 7.69 -10.95
C THR A 470 59.85 7.87 -10.46
N GLN A 471 59.28 9.06 -10.66
CA GLN A 471 57.93 9.40 -10.22
C GLN A 471 56.86 8.63 -11.02
N TRP A 472 57.07 8.38 -12.32
CA TRP A 472 56.19 7.53 -13.14
C TRP A 472 56.09 6.11 -12.56
N LYS A 473 57.22 5.47 -12.23
CA LYS A 473 57.23 4.14 -11.61
C LYS A 473 56.49 4.13 -10.26
N LYS A 474 56.66 5.19 -9.45
CA LYS A 474 55.94 5.36 -8.19
C LYS A 474 54.42 5.45 -8.41
N LEU A 475 53.97 6.29 -9.35
CA LEU A 475 52.55 6.44 -9.68
C LEU A 475 51.96 5.15 -10.27
N GLN A 476 52.71 4.44 -11.11
CA GLN A 476 52.31 3.13 -11.62
C GLN A 476 52.09 2.13 -10.47
N ALA A 477 53.00 2.10 -9.49
CA ALA A 477 52.84 1.26 -8.30
C ALA A 477 51.62 1.67 -7.44
N GLU A 478 51.35 2.97 -7.29
CA GLU A 478 50.16 3.49 -6.61
C GLU A 478 48.85 3.08 -7.31
N VAL A 479 48.79 3.21 -8.65
CA VAL A 479 47.65 2.75 -9.45
C VAL A 479 47.49 1.23 -9.37
N ASN A 480 48.58 0.46 -9.38
CA ASN A 480 48.50 -1.00 -9.21
C ASN A 480 47.97 -1.39 -7.82
N LYS A 481 48.39 -0.69 -6.76
CA LYS A 481 47.80 -0.87 -5.41
C LYS A 481 46.31 -0.51 -5.41
N SER A 482 45.91 0.55 -6.11
CA SER A 482 44.51 0.94 -6.29
C SER A 482 43.70 -0.13 -7.05
N LYS A 483 44.25 -0.70 -8.13
CA LYS A 483 43.66 -1.84 -8.87
C LYS A 483 43.47 -3.07 -7.97
N ILE A 484 44.45 -3.39 -7.12
CA ILE A 484 44.36 -4.51 -6.17
C ILE A 484 43.20 -4.29 -5.19
N ARG A 485 43.03 -3.06 -4.67
CA ARG A 485 41.92 -2.72 -3.77
C ARG A 485 40.57 -2.80 -4.46
N LEU A 486 40.43 -2.28 -5.69
CA LEU A 486 39.20 -2.43 -6.49
C LEU A 486 38.86 -3.91 -6.74
N LYS A 487 39.86 -4.74 -7.06
CA LYS A 487 39.66 -6.18 -7.22
C LYS A 487 39.24 -6.85 -5.91
N ALA A 488 39.86 -6.50 -4.79
CA ALA A 488 39.49 -7.03 -3.47
C ALA A 488 38.06 -6.63 -3.09
N PHE A 489 37.71 -5.37 -3.29
CA PHE A 489 36.35 -4.84 -3.12
C PHE A 489 35.33 -5.58 -3.99
N THR A 490 35.62 -5.74 -5.29
CA THR A 490 34.71 -6.40 -6.23
C THR A 490 34.47 -7.88 -5.86
N LYS A 491 35.51 -8.56 -5.35
CA LYS A 491 35.46 -9.96 -4.92
C LYS A 491 34.89 -10.17 -3.50
N THR A 492 34.70 -9.10 -2.73
CA THR A 492 34.17 -9.21 -1.37
C THR A 492 32.69 -9.60 -1.42
N ASP A 493 32.33 -10.61 -0.65
CA ASP A 493 30.93 -11.00 -0.45
C ASP A 493 30.27 -10.05 0.58
N TYR A 494 29.50 -9.10 0.06
CA TYR A 494 28.77 -8.14 0.87
C TYR A 494 27.36 -8.66 1.15
N PRO A 495 26.81 -8.45 2.37
CA PRO A 495 25.43 -8.83 2.70
C PRO A 495 24.40 -8.42 1.65
N LYS A 496 24.57 -7.20 1.11
CA LYS A 496 23.84 -6.68 -0.04
C LYS A 496 24.78 -5.83 -0.88
N LYS A 497 24.71 -6.01 -2.19
CA LYS A 497 25.40 -5.21 -3.20
C LYS A 497 24.49 -5.10 -4.41
N TRP A 498 24.29 -3.89 -4.87
CA TRP A 498 23.61 -3.60 -6.12
C TRP A 498 24.50 -2.73 -6.99
N ASP A 499 24.79 -3.20 -8.20
CA ASP A 499 25.45 -2.45 -9.26
C ASP A 499 24.36 -1.97 -10.23
N MET A 500 24.15 -0.67 -10.33
CA MET A 500 23.09 -0.10 -11.16
C MET A 500 23.39 -0.17 -12.66
N GLY A 501 24.60 -0.58 -13.05
CA GLY A 501 24.91 -0.98 -14.42
C GLY A 501 24.43 -2.39 -14.77
N ASP A 502 24.01 -3.20 -13.79
CA ASP A 502 23.44 -4.53 -14.03
C ASP A 502 21.92 -4.43 -14.23
N PRO A 503 21.37 -4.88 -15.38
CA PRO A 503 19.92 -4.97 -15.62
C PRO A 503 19.15 -5.69 -14.50
N SER A 504 19.72 -6.73 -13.89
CA SER A 504 19.06 -7.51 -12.83
C SER A 504 18.86 -6.65 -11.57
N ALA A 505 19.91 -5.94 -11.16
CA ALA A 505 19.83 -5.03 -10.03
C ALA A 505 18.83 -3.90 -10.31
N TYR A 506 18.90 -3.28 -11.49
CA TYR A 506 17.98 -2.22 -11.89
C TYR A 506 16.50 -2.64 -11.88
N ASN A 507 16.21 -3.82 -12.43
CA ASN A 507 14.84 -4.34 -12.52
C ASN A 507 14.29 -4.84 -11.19
N SER A 508 15.16 -5.20 -10.24
CA SER A 508 14.73 -5.56 -8.88
C SER A 508 14.25 -4.34 -8.08
N TRP A 509 14.67 -3.12 -8.43
CA TRP A 509 14.27 -1.90 -7.73
C TRP A 509 12.95 -1.34 -8.27
N LYS A 510 12.12 -0.81 -7.37
CA LYS A 510 10.85 -0.17 -7.71
C LYS A 510 11.09 1.26 -8.21
N LYS A 511 10.34 1.64 -9.25
CA LYS A 511 10.49 2.88 -10.00
C LYS A 511 9.15 3.63 -10.03
N SER A 512 9.20 4.95 -9.94
CA SER A 512 8.07 5.86 -10.14
C SER A 512 8.60 7.17 -10.70
N GLY A 513 7.82 7.88 -11.52
CA GLY A 513 8.23 9.14 -12.16
C GLY A 513 8.74 8.96 -13.60
N THR A 514 8.79 10.06 -14.35
CA THR A 514 9.03 10.05 -15.80
C THR A 514 10.49 9.87 -16.20
N GLY A 515 11.43 10.19 -15.30
CA GLY A 515 12.87 10.11 -15.55
C GLY A 515 13.45 8.71 -15.44
N LEU A 516 12.70 7.76 -14.87
CA LEU A 516 13.13 6.36 -14.72
C LEU A 516 12.53 5.53 -15.86
N LYS A 517 13.32 5.34 -16.93
CA LYS A 517 12.90 4.59 -18.13
C LYS A 517 12.96 3.07 -17.92
N ASP A 518 12.62 2.27 -18.93
CA ASP A 518 12.57 0.80 -18.77
C ASP A 518 13.93 0.15 -18.52
N ASN A 519 15.01 0.77 -19.00
CA ASN A 519 16.37 0.25 -18.92
C ASN A 519 17.29 1.18 -18.12
N HIS A 520 18.27 0.58 -17.46
CA HIS A 520 19.38 1.33 -16.87
C HIS A 520 20.16 2.10 -17.94
N SER A 521 20.87 3.14 -17.51
CA SER A 521 21.72 3.93 -18.38
C SER A 521 23.05 3.22 -18.60
N LYS A 522 23.45 3.05 -19.86
CA LYS A 522 24.77 2.53 -20.21
C LYS A 522 25.86 3.59 -19.96
N ALA A 523 27.09 3.14 -19.75
CA ALA A 523 28.24 4.04 -19.68
C ALA A 523 28.35 4.87 -20.97
N GLY A 524 28.64 6.16 -20.80
CA GLY A 524 28.64 7.15 -21.88
C GLY A 524 27.31 7.86 -22.08
N ALA A 525 26.26 7.55 -21.30
CA ALA A 525 25.09 8.41 -21.18
C ALA A 525 25.52 9.82 -20.77
N PHE A 526 24.85 10.85 -21.28
CA PHE A 526 25.30 12.24 -21.13
C PHE A 526 24.13 13.20 -21.03
N THR A 527 24.39 14.40 -20.54
CA THR A 527 23.40 15.47 -20.43
C THR A 527 23.85 16.72 -21.16
N ILE A 528 22.87 17.42 -21.70
CA ILE A 528 23.06 18.66 -22.44
C ILE A 528 22.98 19.84 -21.48
N ASN A 529 23.91 20.78 -21.60
CA ASN A 529 23.84 22.05 -20.90
C ASN A 529 22.75 22.91 -21.54
N LEU A 530 21.77 23.31 -20.74
CA LEU A 530 20.56 24.01 -21.21
C LEU A 530 20.80 25.50 -21.50
N LYS A 531 21.95 26.08 -21.13
CA LYS A 531 22.23 27.53 -21.26
C LYS A 531 23.66 27.82 -21.71
N GLY A 532 23.86 29.02 -22.25
CA GLY A 532 25.19 29.50 -22.62
C GLY A 532 25.85 28.70 -23.76
N ASN A 533 27.18 28.79 -23.83
CA ASN A 533 27.96 28.25 -24.95
C ASN A 533 28.47 26.82 -24.72
N LYS A 534 28.40 26.29 -23.50
CA LYS A 534 28.77 24.89 -23.23
C LYS A 534 27.70 23.96 -23.81
N ILE A 535 28.11 22.82 -24.35
CA ILE A 535 27.21 21.87 -25.02
C ILE A 535 26.81 20.74 -24.06
N LEU A 536 27.79 20.02 -23.52
CA LEU A 536 27.60 18.94 -22.53
C LEU A 536 27.76 19.46 -21.12
N GLU A 537 26.98 18.90 -20.19
CA GLU A 537 27.14 19.12 -18.75
C GLU A 537 27.90 17.96 -18.10
N HIS A 538 27.46 16.72 -18.35
CA HIS A 538 28.11 15.51 -17.82
C HIS A 538 28.14 14.37 -18.86
N ILE A 539 29.10 13.47 -18.67
CA ILE A 539 29.13 12.10 -19.21
C ILE A 539 29.21 11.16 -18.02
N TYR A 540 28.38 10.12 -18.03
CA TYR A 540 28.13 9.25 -16.88
C TYR A 540 28.64 7.82 -17.10
N PRO A 541 29.10 7.14 -16.04
CA PRO A 541 29.22 5.69 -16.04
C PRO A 541 27.84 5.03 -16.14
N ALA A 542 27.81 3.70 -16.24
CA ALA A 542 26.57 2.96 -16.17
C ALA A 542 25.90 3.17 -14.81
N GLY A 543 24.58 3.31 -14.81
CA GLY A 543 23.81 3.57 -13.60
C GLY A 543 22.36 4.00 -13.89
N VAL A 544 21.74 4.65 -12.91
CA VAL A 544 20.39 5.22 -13.05
C VAL A 544 20.49 6.73 -12.93
N TYR A 545 19.91 7.46 -13.87
CA TYR A 545 19.89 8.93 -13.89
C TYR A 545 18.51 9.41 -14.33
N THR A 546 17.88 10.29 -13.57
CA THR A 546 16.51 10.76 -13.87
C THR A 546 16.44 11.82 -14.95
N HIS A 547 17.55 12.49 -15.27
CA HIS A 547 17.57 13.73 -16.06
C HIS A 547 18.25 13.63 -17.41
N LEU A 548 18.32 12.43 -17.99
CA LEU A 548 19.02 12.25 -19.25
C LEU A 548 18.38 13.07 -20.38
N LEU A 549 17.06 13.27 -20.40
CA LEU A 549 16.41 14.12 -21.41
C LEU A 549 16.08 15.51 -20.86
N SER A 550 15.61 15.61 -19.62
CA SER A 550 15.33 16.90 -18.98
C SER A 550 15.48 16.82 -17.47
N THR A 551 15.90 17.91 -16.83
CA THR A 551 15.88 18.02 -15.37
C THR A 551 14.48 18.22 -14.79
N LYS A 552 13.44 18.36 -15.63
CA LYS A 552 12.03 18.34 -15.21
C LYS A 552 11.46 16.93 -15.10
N GLU A 553 12.17 15.93 -15.62
CA GLU A 553 11.79 14.53 -15.43
C GLU A 553 12.05 14.12 -13.99
N ASN A 554 11.02 13.59 -13.34
CA ASN A 554 11.04 13.29 -11.92
C ASN A 554 11.29 11.80 -11.65
N GLY A 555 11.57 11.43 -10.40
CA GLY A 555 11.73 10.03 -10.04
C GLY A 555 11.73 9.73 -8.54
N THR A 556 11.23 8.54 -8.22
CA THR A 556 11.47 7.81 -6.97
C THR A 556 11.99 6.43 -7.33
N PHE A 557 13.16 6.08 -6.81
CA PHE A 557 13.81 4.80 -7.04
C PHE A 557 14.11 4.14 -5.70
N SER A 558 13.67 2.89 -5.52
CA SER A 558 13.76 2.23 -4.21
C SER A 558 14.13 0.76 -4.29
N SER A 559 15.04 0.32 -3.42
CA SER A 559 15.57 -1.05 -3.41
C SER A 559 14.51 -2.06 -3.00
N PRO A 560 14.72 -3.37 -3.24
CA PRO A 560 14.02 -4.40 -2.50
C PRO A 560 14.18 -4.24 -0.99
N ARG A 561 13.25 -4.81 -0.22
CA ARG A 561 13.43 -4.93 1.24
C ARG A 561 14.63 -5.80 1.58
N PHE A 562 15.39 -5.39 2.59
CA PHE A 562 16.49 -6.16 3.16
C PHE A 562 16.57 -5.94 4.68
N LYS A 563 17.31 -6.82 5.35
CA LYS A 563 17.60 -6.71 6.78
C LYS A 563 18.80 -5.81 7.00
N PHE A 564 18.69 -4.85 7.90
CA PHE A 564 19.84 -4.10 8.36
C PHE A 564 20.75 -5.00 9.21
N ASN A 565 22.05 -4.77 9.10
CA ASN A 565 23.12 -5.45 9.83
C ASN A 565 23.97 -4.38 10.53
N ASP A 566 24.77 -4.78 11.50
CA ASP A 566 25.85 -3.93 12.02
C ASP A 566 26.77 -3.48 10.87
N GLY A 567 27.35 -2.29 11.02
CA GLY A 567 28.21 -1.66 10.03
C GLY A 567 27.52 -0.50 9.30
N ASN A 568 27.77 -0.40 8.00
CA ASN A 568 27.39 0.76 7.21
C ASN A 568 26.69 0.38 5.92
N LEU A 569 25.67 1.15 5.57
CA LEU A 569 25.10 1.23 4.23
C LEU A 569 25.82 2.32 3.44
N TRP A 570 26.26 2.01 2.22
CA TRP A 570 26.98 2.89 1.34
C TRP A 570 26.23 3.08 0.03
N LEU A 571 26.15 4.32 -0.42
CA LEU A 571 25.45 4.72 -1.64
C LEU A 571 26.37 5.60 -2.48
N ARG A 572 26.56 5.25 -3.74
CA ARG A 572 27.35 6.03 -4.69
C ARG A 572 26.42 6.85 -5.57
N VAL A 573 26.33 8.14 -5.27
CA VAL A 573 25.28 9.03 -5.80
C VAL A 573 25.84 10.37 -6.28
N ILE A 574 25.11 10.98 -7.21
CA ILE A 574 25.32 12.32 -7.76
C ILE A 574 23.93 12.95 -7.95
N GLY A 575 23.79 14.26 -7.93
CA GLY A 575 22.46 14.88 -8.08
C GLY A 575 22.44 16.32 -7.66
N ASP A 576 21.31 16.99 -7.89
CA ASP A 576 21.10 18.33 -7.36
C ASP A 576 20.88 18.29 -5.83
N LYS A 577 20.98 19.45 -5.17
CA LYS A 577 20.91 19.53 -3.71
C LYS A 577 19.50 19.37 -3.12
N ASP A 578 18.46 19.53 -3.94
CA ASP A 578 17.06 19.35 -3.55
C ASP A 578 16.58 17.90 -3.72
N SER A 579 17.27 17.09 -4.54
CA SER A 579 17.11 15.64 -4.52
C SER A 579 17.62 15.04 -3.20
N SER A 580 17.09 13.88 -2.81
CA SER A 580 17.45 13.25 -1.54
C SER A 580 17.59 11.75 -1.64
N PHE A 581 18.48 11.17 -0.83
CA PHE A 581 18.62 9.74 -0.65
C PHE A 581 18.71 9.38 0.84
N ARG A 582 18.22 8.19 1.18
CA ARG A 582 18.17 7.66 2.54
C ARG A 582 17.95 6.15 2.57
N TYR A 583 17.94 5.59 3.78
CA TYR A 583 17.20 4.36 4.04
C TYR A 583 15.88 4.65 4.74
N SER A 584 14.93 3.72 4.62
CA SER A 584 13.64 3.74 5.31
C SER A 584 13.48 2.42 6.07
N VAL A 585 13.15 2.50 7.36
CA VAL A 585 12.88 1.33 8.20
C VAL A 585 11.37 1.16 8.29
N TRP A 586 10.84 -0.02 7.97
CA TRP A 586 9.39 -0.31 7.98
C TRP A 586 8.51 0.79 7.37
N ASN A 587 8.91 1.31 6.20
CA ASN A 587 8.21 2.37 5.46
C ASN A 587 8.08 3.72 6.20
N TYR A 588 8.78 3.97 7.31
CA TYR A 588 8.69 5.24 8.02
C TYR A 588 9.25 6.41 7.18
N PRO A 589 8.44 7.43 6.84
CA PRO A 589 8.75 8.35 5.74
C PRO A 589 9.47 9.64 6.12
N ARG A 590 9.72 9.91 7.41
CA ARG A 590 10.25 11.20 7.87
C ARG A 590 11.74 11.11 8.21
N ARG A 591 12.43 12.25 8.15
CA ARG A 591 13.78 12.37 8.73
C ARG A 591 13.72 12.48 10.25
N GLY A 592 14.83 12.18 10.89
CA GLY A 592 15.02 12.32 12.34
C GLY A 592 16.41 11.87 12.74
N THR A 593 16.75 11.99 14.02
CA THR A 593 18.09 11.64 14.54
C THR A 593 18.51 10.22 14.18
N VAL A 594 17.56 9.28 14.22
CA VAL A 594 17.76 7.86 13.86
C VAL A 594 17.22 7.51 12.47
N TYR A 595 16.73 8.49 11.72
CA TYR A 595 16.24 8.35 10.34
C TYR A 595 17.00 9.29 9.42
N PRO A 596 18.27 8.97 9.10
CA PRO A 596 19.14 9.88 8.38
C PRO A 596 18.68 10.05 6.93
N LYS A 597 18.83 11.28 6.43
CA LYS A 597 18.54 11.69 5.06
C LYS A 597 19.64 12.61 4.59
N SER A 598 20.03 12.50 3.33
CA SER A 598 21.13 13.30 2.77
C SER A 598 20.80 13.75 1.34
N SER A 599 21.50 14.78 0.88
CA SER A 599 21.43 15.29 -0.48
C SER A 599 22.74 15.04 -1.21
N PRO A 600 22.72 14.75 -2.52
CA PRO A 600 23.92 14.48 -3.29
C PRO A 600 24.65 15.78 -3.68
N GLU A 601 25.88 15.63 -4.17
CA GLU A 601 26.67 16.72 -4.73
C GLU A 601 26.53 16.77 -6.26
N PRO A 602 26.29 17.93 -6.89
CA PRO A 602 26.02 17.98 -8.34
C PRO A 602 27.24 17.74 -9.22
N SER A 603 28.45 18.00 -8.71
CA SER A 603 29.68 18.09 -9.52
C SER A 603 30.51 16.80 -9.55
N SER A 604 30.22 15.84 -8.68
CA SER A 604 30.97 14.58 -8.63
C SER A 604 30.16 13.45 -8.01
N LEU A 605 30.38 12.26 -8.56
CA LEU A 605 29.85 11.00 -8.05
C LEU A 605 30.63 10.60 -6.79
N LYS A 606 29.93 10.53 -5.66
CA LYS A 606 30.55 10.31 -4.34
C LYS A 606 29.91 9.15 -3.61
N TRP A 607 30.72 8.48 -2.79
CA TRP A 607 30.25 7.54 -1.78
C TRP A 607 29.78 8.28 -0.54
N TYR A 608 28.58 7.94 -0.08
CA TYR A 608 28.01 8.37 1.18
C TYR A 608 27.74 7.15 2.04
N SER A 609 27.89 7.28 3.35
CA SER A 609 27.62 6.21 4.30
C SER A 609 26.54 6.59 5.30
N PHE A 610 25.79 5.58 5.70
CA PHE A 610 24.89 5.63 6.83
C PHE A 610 25.21 4.48 7.78
N LYS A 611 25.39 4.78 9.06
CA LYS A 611 25.47 3.75 10.10
C LYS A 611 24.13 3.04 10.22
N THR A 612 24.16 1.71 10.28
CA THR A 612 22.95 0.89 10.39
C THR A 612 22.81 0.15 11.71
N ASP A 613 23.78 0.30 12.63
CA ASP A 613 23.84 -0.40 13.92
C ASP A 613 22.55 -0.21 14.75
N TYR A 614 21.99 1.01 14.78
CA TYR A 614 20.77 1.30 15.54
C TYR A 614 19.56 0.47 15.08
N TRP A 615 19.52 0.09 13.80
CA TRP A 615 18.42 -0.66 13.20
C TRP A 615 18.81 -2.10 12.85
N ALA A 616 19.95 -2.61 13.33
CA ALA A 616 20.39 -3.97 13.03
C ALA A 616 19.29 -5.00 13.38
N GLY A 617 19.00 -5.91 12.45
CA GLY A 617 17.90 -6.88 12.56
C GLY A 617 16.54 -6.39 12.06
N GLU A 618 16.35 -5.08 11.89
CA GLU A 618 15.13 -4.51 11.33
C GLU A 618 15.08 -4.63 9.80
N THR A 619 13.87 -4.53 9.24
CA THR A 619 13.64 -4.55 7.80
C THR A 619 13.53 -3.13 7.26
N GLY A 620 14.20 -2.85 6.14
CA GLY A 620 14.06 -1.58 5.44
C GLY A 620 14.43 -1.66 3.97
N TYR A 621 14.51 -0.48 3.34
CA TYR A 621 14.89 -0.31 1.95
C TYR A 621 15.63 1.02 1.75
N ILE A 622 16.35 1.14 0.64
CA ILE A 622 16.96 2.40 0.18
C ILE A 622 15.94 3.17 -0.64
N GLU A 623 15.90 4.48 -0.49
CA GLU A 623 15.05 5.39 -1.27
C GLU A 623 15.88 6.56 -1.78
N ILE A 624 15.74 6.89 -3.06
CA ILE A 624 16.26 8.12 -3.67
C ILE A 624 15.14 8.80 -4.47
N THR A 625 15.01 10.11 -4.30
CA THR A 625 13.87 10.91 -4.77
C THR A 625 14.32 12.25 -5.33
N THR A 626 13.63 12.72 -6.37
CA THR A 626 13.64 14.13 -6.76
C THR A 626 12.85 14.98 -5.76
N SER A 627 13.11 16.29 -5.73
CA SER A 627 12.63 17.23 -4.70
C SER A 627 11.13 17.10 -4.38
N ARG A 628 10.28 17.12 -5.41
CA ARG A 628 8.81 17.08 -5.27
C ARG A 628 8.24 15.69 -5.00
N ASP A 629 9.05 14.64 -5.16
CA ASP A 629 8.61 13.24 -5.05
C ASP A 629 8.77 12.67 -3.65
N GLN A 630 9.40 13.43 -2.75
CA GLN A 630 9.54 13.05 -1.35
C GLN A 630 8.14 12.92 -0.72
N PRO A 631 7.83 11.82 -0.04
CA PRO A 631 6.45 11.50 0.36
C PRO A 631 5.86 12.46 1.40
N VAL A 632 6.70 13.08 2.24
CA VAL A 632 6.28 13.98 3.32
C VAL A 632 6.98 15.33 3.21
N GLU A 633 8.31 15.34 3.14
CA GLU A 633 9.10 16.57 3.09
C GLU A 633 9.33 17.08 1.66
N ALA A 634 8.29 17.01 0.81
CA ALA A 634 8.35 17.46 -0.57
C ALA A 634 8.81 18.92 -0.66
N GLY A 635 9.83 19.16 -1.49
CA GLY A 635 10.20 20.52 -1.89
C GLY A 635 9.32 21.03 -3.03
N ASN A 636 9.59 22.25 -3.49
CA ASN A 636 8.85 22.88 -4.59
C ASN A 636 9.69 23.00 -5.89
N ASN A 637 10.91 22.46 -5.92
CA ASN A 637 11.77 22.61 -7.08
C ASN A 637 11.28 21.72 -8.24
N GLU A 638 10.89 22.36 -9.34
CA GLU A 638 10.43 21.72 -10.58
C GLU A 638 11.56 21.08 -11.40
N ARG A 639 12.82 21.43 -11.12
CA ARG A 639 14.01 20.90 -11.78
C ARG A 639 14.92 20.24 -10.76
N SER A 640 14.70 18.95 -10.52
CA SER A 640 15.47 18.13 -9.61
C SER A 640 15.79 16.79 -10.25
N TRP A 641 16.99 16.29 -10.02
CA TRP A 641 17.54 15.10 -10.61
C TRP A 641 18.52 14.41 -9.68
N PHE A 642 18.65 13.10 -9.84
CA PHE A 642 19.64 12.30 -9.16
C PHE A 642 20.24 11.27 -10.09
N GLY A 643 21.37 10.74 -9.67
CA GLY A 643 22.04 9.59 -10.24
C GLY A 643 22.53 8.65 -9.14
N ILE A 644 22.41 7.35 -9.37
CA ILE A 644 22.95 6.30 -8.49
C ILE A 644 23.64 5.24 -9.34
N THR A 645 24.85 4.85 -8.95
CA THR A 645 25.62 3.80 -9.64
C THR A 645 25.75 2.54 -8.80
N GLU A 646 25.83 2.65 -7.47
CA GLU A 646 26.05 1.50 -6.60
C GLU A 646 25.42 1.71 -5.22
N ALA A 647 24.98 0.61 -4.61
CA ALA A 647 24.50 0.56 -3.23
C ALA A 647 24.99 -0.71 -2.53
N ILE A 648 25.56 -0.60 -1.33
CA ILE A 648 26.25 -1.71 -0.66
C ILE A 648 26.03 -1.67 0.85
N GLN A 649 25.71 -2.80 1.46
CA GLN A 649 25.74 -2.96 2.91
C GLN A 649 27.03 -3.69 3.32
N THR A 650 27.74 -3.14 4.29
CA THR A 650 29.01 -3.65 4.80
C THR A 650 28.89 -4.09 6.25
N LYS A 651 29.61 -5.14 6.64
CA LYS A 651 29.81 -5.55 8.04
C LYS A 651 31.07 -4.90 8.64
N PRO A 652 31.19 -4.82 9.98
CA PRO A 652 32.43 -4.37 10.63
C PRO A 652 33.65 -5.15 10.11
N GLY A 653 34.74 -4.43 9.81
CA GLY A 653 35.99 -5.01 9.31
C GLY A 653 36.04 -5.33 7.81
N GLN A 654 34.91 -5.27 7.08
CA GLN A 654 34.93 -5.45 5.62
C GLN A 654 35.57 -4.24 4.91
N PRO A 655 36.13 -4.43 3.69
CA PRO A 655 36.63 -3.33 2.88
C PRO A 655 35.55 -2.27 2.64
N ILE A 656 35.91 -1.01 2.91
CA ILE A 656 35.02 0.15 2.76
C ILE A 656 35.05 0.64 1.30
N PRO A 657 33.89 0.89 0.66
CA PRO A 657 33.84 1.50 -0.67
C PRO A 657 34.47 2.90 -0.68
N ARG A 658 35.23 3.20 -1.72
CA ARG A 658 35.77 4.54 -1.98
C ARG A 658 36.10 4.72 -3.45
N ASN A 659 36.17 5.98 -3.89
CA ASN A 659 36.67 6.30 -5.22
C ASN A 659 38.17 5.97 -5.28
N GLU A 660 38.56 5.19 -6.28
CA GLU A 660 39.91 4.67 -6.46
C GLU A 660 40.51 5.22 -7.76
N MET A 661 41.78 5.63 -7.73
CA MET A 661 42.43 6.23 -8.91
C MET A 661 42.53 5.28 -10.11
N ALA A 662 42.53 3.97 -9.84
CA ALA A 662 42.47 2.95 -10.86
C ALA A 662 41.15 2.96 -11.66
N GLU A 663 40.08 3.59 -11.18
CA GLU A 663 38.83 3.72 -11.95
C GLU A 663 38.97 4.63 -13.18
N VAL A 664 40.04 5.45 -13.25
CA VAL A 664 40.27 6.42 -14.34
C VAL A 664 41.67 6.26 -14.95
N LEU A 665 42.67 5.84 -14.16
CA LEU A 665 44.06 5.76 -14.60
C LEU A 665 44.48 4.36 -15.08
N SER A 666 43.61 3.35 -15.01
CA SER A 666 44.02 1.96 -15.32
C SER A 666 44.54 1.80 -16.74
N SER A 667 43.89 2.45 -17.69
CA SER A 667 44.20 2.48 -19.12
C SER A 667 45.49 3.24 -19.39
N LEU A 668 45.79 4.30 -18.65
CA LEU A 668 47.05 5.04 -18.83
C LEU A 668 48.28 4.13 -18.67
N PHE A 669 48.24 3.22 -17.70
CA PHE A 669 49.33 2.29 -17.38
C PHE A 669 49.18 0.88 -17.98
N SER A 670 48.22 0.64 -18.89
CA SER A 670 47.97 -0.70 -19.43
C SER A 670 48.97 -1.16 -20.49
N LYS A 671 49.62 -0.22 -21.20
CA LYS A 671 50.66 -0.49 -22.20
C LYS A 671 52.01 0.05 -21.70
N PRO A 672 53.12 -0.70 -21.84
CA PRO A 672 54.44 -0.21 -21.47
C PRO A 672 54.87 0.93 -22.40
N ILE A 673 55.58 1.92 -21.85
CA ILE A 673 56.20 3.00 -22.62
C ILE A 673 57.70 2.70 -22.72
N VAL A 674 58.21 2.58 -23.95
CA VAL A 674 59.60 2.18 -24.22
C VAL A 674 60.59 3.16 -23.61
N GLU A 675 60.39 4.46 -23.83
CA GLU A 675 61.18 5.53 -23.24
C GLU A 675 60.26 6.51 -22.53
N ILE A 676 60.40 6.66 -21.21
CA ILE A 676 59.52 7.55 -20.42
C ILE A 676 60.08 8.97 -20.48
N ASN A 677 59.51 9.80 -21.35
CA ASN A 677 59.76 11.22 -21.48
C ASN A 677 58.43 11.95 -21.72
N ARG A 678 58.45 13.29 -21.81
CA ARG A 678 57.22 14.08 -21.95
C ARG A 678 56.45 13.78 -23.24
N ALA A 679 57.16 13.58 -24.35
CA ALA A 679 56.55 13.31 -25.64
C ALA A 679 55.85 11.94 -25.66
N SER A 680 56.50 10.89 -25.16
CA SER A 680 55.89 9.55 -25.10
C SER A 680 54.73 9.46 -24.12
N LEU A 681 54.78 10.20 -23.01
CA LEU A 681 53.65 10.33 -22.09
C LEU A 681 52.45 11.02 -22.77
N ALA A 682 52.68 12.15 -23.44
CA ALA A 682 51.62 12.88 -24.14
C ALA A 682 50.98 12.02 -25.24
N GLN A 683 51.79 11.25 -25.97
CA GLN A 683 51.30 10.27 -26.93
C GLN A 683 50.41 9.21 -26.25
N ARG A 684 50.83 8.65 -25.11
CA ARG A 684 50.02 7.67 -24.36
C ARG A 684 48.69 8.25 -23.90
N TYR A 685 48.68 9.49 -23.40
CA TYR A 685 47.43 10.20 -23.09
C TYR A 685 46.55 10.33 -24.33
N SER A 686 47.11 10.80 -25.45
CA SER A 686 46.36 10.96 -26.70
C SER A 686 45.75 9.64 -27.18
N GLU A 687 46.44 8.51 -27.03
CA GLU A 687 45.90 7.19 -27.38
C GLU A 687 44.69 6.84 -26.52
N VAL A 688 44.80 6.93 -25.20
CA VAL A 688 43.70 6.59 -24.27
C VAL A 688 42.49 7.51 -24.47
N ILE A 689 42.73 8.79 -24.75
CA ILE A 689 41.67 9.76 -25.07
C ILE A 689 40.95 9.34 -26.35
N LYS A 690 41.69 9.03 -27.43
CA LYS A 690 41.12 8.60 -28.72
C LYS A 690 40.36 7.27 -28.59
N GLU A 691 40.90 6.30 -27.85
CA GLU A 691 40.23 5.02 -27.54
C GLU A 691 38.89 5.27 -26.80
N SER A 692 38.87 6.20 -25.84
CA SER A 692 37.67 6.57 -25.09
C SER A 692 36.62 7.29 -25.94
N ILE A 693 37.04 8.19 -26.85
CA ILE A 693 36.16 8.88 -27.80
C ILE A 693 35.54 7.88 -28.79
N GLU A 694 36.32 6.92 -29.29
CA GLU A 694 35.82 5.89 -30.20
C GLU A 694 34.78 5.00 -29.52
N ALA A 695 35.05 4.59 -28.28
CA ALA A 695 34.11 3.82 -27.48
C ALA A 695 32.82 4.60 -27.18
N TRP A 696 32.91 5.92 -26.94
CA TRP A 696 31.74 6.78 -26.81
C TRP A 696 30.92 6.78 -28.09
N THR A 697 31.58 7.05 -29.23
CA THR A 697 30.96 7.21 -30.54
C THR A 697 30.25 5.93 -30.98
N SER A 698 30.83 4.77 -30.67
CA SER A 698 30.29 3.45 -31.02
C SER A 698 29.31 2.86 -29.98
N ASN A 699 28.96 3.60 -28.92
CA ASN A 699 28.11 3.12 -27.82
C ASN A 699 28.66 1.86 -27.09
N LYS A 700 29.99 1.71 -27.04
CA LYS A 700 30.71 0.58 -26.42
C LYS A 700 31.61 1.03 -25.25
N MET A 701 31.31 2.19 -24.69
CA MET A 701 32.08 2.79 -23.62
C MET A 701 32.04 1.97 -22.33
N SER A 702 33.17 1.90 -21.62
CA SER A 702 33.26 1.37 -20.26
C SER A 702 33.06 2.47 -19.20
N ASN A 703 32.80 2.07 -17.94
CA ASN A 703 32.72 3.02 -16.82
C ASN A 703 34.01 3.85 -16.69
N GLU A 704 35.18 3.22 -16.83
CA GLU A 704 36.47 3.92 -16.80
C GLU A 704 36.56 4.99 -17.89
N GLN A 705 36.24 4.63 -19.14
CA GLN A 705 36.30 5.56 -20.27
C GLN A 705 35.33 6.74 -20.09
N SER A 706 34.15 6.51 -19.50
CA SER A 706 33.19 7.59 -19.21
C SER A 706 33.74 8.58 -18.18
N LEU A 707 34.40 8.09 -17.13
CA LEU A 707 35.04 8.91 -16.10
C LEU A 707 36.26 9.66 -16.65
N ILE A 708 37.02 9.06 -17.56
CA ILE A 708 38.11 9.72 -18.30
C ILE A 708 37.56 10.91 -19.09
N LEU A 709 36.51 10.71 -19.91
CA LEU A 709 35.94 11.82 -20.68
C LEU A 709 35.32 12.90 -19.78
N LEU A 710 34.66 12.52 -18.68
CA LEU A 710 34.14 13.48 -17.71
C LEU A 710 35.27 14.31 -17.08
N SER A 711 36.38 13.68 -16.69
CA SER A 711 37.55 14.39 -16.16
C SER A 711 38.12 15.38 -17.18
N LEU A 712 38.27 14.96 -18.43
CA LEU A 712 38.80 15.82 -19.50
C LEU A 712 37.86 16.99 -19.86
N LEU A 713 36.54 16.79 -19.75
CA LEU A 713 35.54 17.85 -19.88
C LEU A 713 35.70 18.91 -18.78
N LYS A 714 35.96 18.50 -17.53
CA LYS A 714 36.18 19.41 -16.41
C LYS A 714 37.44 20.29 -16.58
N HIS A 715 38.43 19.78 -17.28
CA HIS A 715 39.69 20.47 -17.58
C HIS A 715 39.67 21.24 -18.92
N ASP A 716 38.51 21.32 -19.59
CA ASP A 716 38.34 21.96 -20.90
C ASP A 716 39.31 21.42 -22.00
N LEU A 717 39.85 20.21 -21.82
CA LEU A 717 40.71 19.56 -22.82
C LEU A 717 39.91 19.02 -24.01
N LEU A 718 38.72 18.49 -23.73
CA LEU A 718 37.73 18.13 -24.73
C LEU A 718 36.97 19.39 -25.15
N PRO A 719 37.04 19.83 -26.43
CA PRO A 719 36.25 20.97 -26.90
C PRO A 719 34.77 20.76 -26.59
N ASN A 720 34.17 21.63 -25.78
CA ASN A 720 32.77 21.50 -25.36
C ASN A 720 31.99 22.82 -25.54
N ASN A 721 32.43 23.66 -26.48
CA ASN A 721 31.88 24.99 -26.69
C ASN A 721 31.39 25.17 -28.12
N LEU A 722 30.21 25.76 -28.28
CA LEU A 722 29.61 26.07 -29.59
C LEU A 722 30.53 26.88 -30.51
N ARG A 723 31.42 27.71 -29.94
CA ARG A 723 32.42 28.46 -30.72
C ARG A 723 33.32 27.54 -31.54
N HIS A 724 33.66 26.38 -31.00
CA HIS A 724 34.55 25.40 -31.64
C HIS A 724 33.78 24.30 -32.41
N ILE A 725 32.53 24.03 -32.03
CA ILE A 725 31.71 22.96 -32.61
C ILE A 725 30.43 23.56 -33.21
N GLN A 726 30.59 24.38 -34.25
CA GLN A 726 29.48 25.09 -34.89
C GLN A 726 28.42 24.14 -35.46
N SER A 727 28.82 22.94 -35.90
CA SER A 727 27.90 21.91 -36.42
C SER A 727 26.89 21.42 -35.37
N ALA A 728 27.17 21.59 -34.07
CA ALA A 728 26.23 21.22 -33.01
C ALA A 728 25.20 22.32 -32.70
N ARG A 729 25.35 23.53 -33.25
CA ARG A 729 24.52 24.69 -32.88
C ARG A 729 23.04 24.44 -33.13
N LYS A 730 22.67 24.09 -34.37
CA LYS A 730 21.27 23.89 -34.77
C LYS A 730 20.57 22.81 -33.93
N PRO A 731 21.11 21.57 -33.80
CA PRO A 731 20.44 20.56 -32.98
C PRO A 731 20.43 20.91 -31.48
N LEU A 732 21.45 21.61 -30.97
CA LEU A 732 21.46 22.08 -29.58
C LEU A 732 20.40 23.14 -29.30
N GLU A 733 20.25 24.13 -30.18
CA GLU A 733 19.21 25.17 -30.07
C GLU A 733 17.83 24.53 -30.11
N LYS A 734 17.62 23.57 -31.03
CA LYS A 734 16.35 22.82 -31.09
C LYS A 734 16.09 22.00 -29.83
N TYR A 735 17.11 21.30 -29.33
CA TYR A 735 17.00 20.53 -28.09
C TYR A 735 16.57 21.43 -26.93
N ARG A 736 17.20 22.59 -26.77
CA ARG A 736 16.86 23.56 -25.71
C ARG A 736 15.45 24.12 -25.86
N GLU A 737 15.00 24.37 -27.09
CA GLU A 737 13.63 24.83 -27.38
C GLU A 737 12.59 23.78 -26.94
N LEU A 738 12.82 22.50 -27.25
CA LEU A 738 11.92 21.40 -26.88
C LEU A 738 11.98 21.06 -25.40
N GLU A 739 13.18 21.03 -24.81
CA GLU A 739 13.36 20.79 -23.38
C GLU A 739 12.61 21.84 -22.53
N ALA A 740 12.62 23.09 -22.98
CA ALA A 740 11.85 24.15 -22.33
C ALA A 740 10.33 23.87 -22.31
N LYS A 741 9.82 23.11 -23.28
CA LYS A 741 8.39 22.71 -23.40
C LYS A 741 8.06 21.40 -22.67
N VAL A 742 9.05 20.64 -22.18
CA VAL A 742 8.81 19.45 -21.34
C VAL A 742 7.95 19.86 -20.14
N PRO A 743 6.80 19.21 -19.91
CA PRO A 743 5.92 19.53 -18.80
C PRO A 743 6.54 19.11 -17.47
N VAL A 744 6.22 19.85 -16.41
CA VAL A 744 6.57 19.45 -15.05
C VAL A 744 5.46 18.53 -14.52
N PRO A 745 5.77 17.31 -14.06
CA PRO A 745 4.75 16.37 -13.62
C PRO A 745 3.87 16.91 -12.48
N LYS A 746 2.56 16.70 -12.59
CA LYS A 746 1.58 16.86 -11.52
C LYS A 746 1.61 15.61 -10.66
N LEU A 747 1.59 15.81 -9.34
CA LEU A 747 1.74 14.75 -8.35
C LEU A 747 0.54 14.68 -7.41
N THR A 748 0.22 13.49 -6.91
CA THR A 748 -0.74 13.21 -5.84
C THR A 748 -0.07 12.31 -4.80
N PRO A 749 -0.43 12.37 -3.49
CA PRO A 749 0.07 11.38 -2.55
C PRO A 749 -0.43 9.98 -2.95
N GLY A 750 0.34 8.95 -2.67
CA GLY A 750 -0.02 7.57 -2.98
C GLY A 750 1.00 6.58 -2.46
N ILE A 751 1.00 5.38 -3.02
CA ILE A 751 1.93 4.32 -2.64
C ILE A 751 2.65 3.71 -3.84
N ILE A 752 3.79 3.09 -3.58
CA ILE A 752 4.49 2.19 -4.51
C ILE A 752 4.54 0.82 -3.86
N ASP A 753 3.99 -0.20 -4.50
CA ASP A 753 4.01 -1.55 -3.97
C ASP A 753 5.43 -2.12 -3.91
N GLY A 754 5.81 -2.61 -2.72
CA GLY A 754 7.03 -3.36 -2.50
C GLY A 754 6.95 -4.82 -2.97
N GLU A 755 7.85 -5.64 -2.42
CA GLU A 755 7.90 -7.07 -2.69
C GLU A 755 6.82 -7.78 -1.86
N PRO A 756 5.97 -8.60 -2.50
CA PRO A 756 4.97 -9.43 -1.84
C PRO A 756 5.52 -10.23 -0.65
N PHE A 757 4.81 -10.22 0.47
CA PHE A 757 5.12 -11.08 1.62
C PHE A 757 3.87 -11.40 2.43
N ASP A 758 3.89 -12.56 3.08
CA ASP A 758 2.86 -12.98 4.03
C ASP A 758 3.25 -12.52 5.44
N GLN A 759 2.39 -11.72 6.06
CA GLN A 759 2.61 -11.14 7.38
C GLN A 759 2.46 -12.23 8.45
N ALA A 760 3.35 -12.24 9.44
CA ALA A 760 3.18 -13.07 10.62
C ALA A 760 2.08 -12.50 11.52
N LEU A 761 1.19 -13.35 12.00
CA LEU A 761 0.24 -12.98 13.04
C LEU A 761 0.99 -12.60 14.31
N PHE A 762 0.59 -11.51 14.97
CA PHE A 762 1.15 -11.11 16.25
C PHE A 762 0.26 -11.55 17.40
N GLU A 763 0.82 -12.32 18.33
CA GLU A 763 0.07 -12.82 19.48
C GLU A 763 -0.49 -11.66 20.29
N ARG A 764 -1.83 -11.61 20.42
CA ARG A 764 -2.53 -10.50 21.08
C ARG A 764 -2.16 -9.12 20.52
N GLY A 765 -1.81 -9.03 19.23
CA GLY A 765 -1.45 -7.79 18.55
C GLY A 765 -0.06 -7.25 18.91
N ASN A 766 0.76 -8.02 19.64
CA ASN A 766 2.09 -7.62 20.07
C ASN A 766 3.14 -7.99 19.01
N HIS A 767 3.62 -6.99 18.26
CA HIS A 767 4.57 -7.15 17.15
C HIS A 767 5.89 -7.83 17.52
N LYS A 768 6.23 -7.90 18.82
CA LYS A 768 7.40 -8.60 19.34
C LYS A 768 7.20 -10.11 19.52
N LYS A 769 5.97 -10.61 19.30
CA LYS A 769 5.60 -12.02 19.40
C LYS A 769 4.98 -12.51 18.08
N PRO A 770 5.76 -12.62 17.00
CA PRO A 770 5.28 -13.22 15.77
C PRO A 770 4.98 -14.70 15.96
N SER A 771 3.87 -15.15 15.41
CA SER A 771 3.41 -16.54 15.36
C SER A 771 3.62 -17.08 13.93
N HIS A 772 2.64 -17.80 13.38
CA HIS A 772 2.65 -18.30 12.01
C HIS A 772 2.39 -17.19 10.98
N LYS A 773 2.85 -17.43 9.75
CA LYS A 773 2.59 -16.54 8.60
C LYS A 773 1.17 -16.74 8.10
N VAL A 774 0.49 -15.64 7.80
CA VAL A 774 -0.87 -15.62 7.29
C VAL A 774 -0.82 -15.27 5.79
N PRO A 775 -1.26 -16.17 4.90
CA PRO A 775 -1.37 -15.86 3.48
C PRO A 775 -2.30 -14.66 3.25
N ARG A 776 -1.95 -13.81 2.28
CA ARG A 776 -2.84 -12.73 1.86
C ARG A 776 -4.05 -13.30 1.14
N ARG A 777 -5.23 -12.80 1.48
CA ARG A 777 -6.54 -13.21 0.96
C ARG A 777 -7.61 -12.21 1.40
N PHE A 778 -8.83 -12.39 0.92
CA PHE A 778 -10.00 -11.70 1.45
C PHE A 778 -10.46 -12.34 2.78
N LEU A 779 -11.70 -12.06 3.20
CA LEU A 779 -12.27 -12.57 4.44
C LEU A 779 -12.64 -14.05 4.33
N GLU A 780 -12.20 -14.86 5.29
CA GLU A 780 -12.49 -16.30 5.38
C GLU A 780 -13.99 -16.64 5.33
N ALA A 781 -14.82 -15.77 5.91
CA ALA A 781 -16.26 -15.96 5.89
C ALA A 781 -16.87 -15.86 4.48
N ILE A 782 -16.16 -15.24 3.53
CA ILE A 782 -16.60 -15.10 2.13
C ILE A 782 -15.80 -16.08 1.26
N ASP A 783 -14.49 -15.84 1.12
CA ASP A 783 -13.55 -16.67 0.35
C ASP A 783 -12.21 -16.78 1.11
N GLU A 784 -11.82 -18.00 1.45
CA GLU A 784 -10.57 -18.28 2.17
C GLU A 784 -9.38 -18.57 1.23
N THR A 785 -9.57 -18.48 -0.09
CA THR A 785 -8.54 -18.75 -1.10
C THR A 785 -7.39 -17.72 -1.01
N PRO A 786 -6.14 -18.17 -0.81
CA PRO A 786 -4.97 -17.29 -0.86
C PRO A 786 -4.80 -16.61 -2.22
N TYR A 787 -4.46 -15.33 -2.21
CA TYR A 787 -4.04 -14.59 -3.39
C TYR A 787 -2.70 -15.10 -3.95
N PRO A 788 -2.39 -14.80 -5.22
CA PRO A 788 -1.11 -15.17 -5.82
C PRO A 788 0.10 -14.66 -5.02
N LYS A 789 1.10 -15.51 -4.83
CA LYS A 789 2.30 -15.17 -4.04
C LYS A 789 3.16 -14.06 -4.66
N ASN A 790 3.04 -13.83 -5.96
CA ASN A 790 3.81 -12.86 -6.73
C ASN A 790 3.17 -11.48 -6.84
N THR A 791 1.96 -11.27 -6.30
CA THR A 791 1.30 -9.95 -6.29
C THR A 791 1.18 -9.43 -4.86
N PRO A 792 1.16 -8.11 -4.62
CA PRO A 792 0.89 -7.52 -3.30
C PRO A 792 -0.52 -7.83 -2.75
N GLY A 793 -1.50 -8.11 -3.62
CA GLY A 793 -2.88 -8.41 -3.24
C GLY A 793 -3.88 -7.25 -3.35
N ARG A 794 -3.44 -6.04 -3.75
CA ARG A 794 -4.33 -4.86 -3.82
C ARG A 794 -5.37 -4.97 -4.94
N LEU A 795 -4.97 -5.44 -6.12
CA LEU A 795 -5.89 -5.57 -7.26
C LEU A 795 -6.91 -6.70 -7.02
N GLU A 796 -6.47 -7.78 -6.40
CA GLU A 796 -7.31 -8.89 -5.95
C GLU A 796 -8.31 -8.41 -4.90
N LEU A 797 -7.85 -7.69 -3.87
CA LEU A 797 -8.74 -7.08 -2.87
C LEU A 797 -9.75 -6.12 -3.49
N ALA A 798 -9.34 -5.30 -4.46
CA ALA A 798 -10.26 -4.40 -5.17
C ALA A 798 -11.36 -5.17 -5.91
N THR A 799 -11.02 -6.34 -6.45
CA THR A 799 -11.96 -7.24 -7.14
C THR A 799 -12.90 -7.94 -6.15
N ASP A 800 -12.39 -8.42 -5.02
CA ASP A 800 -13.20 -9.07 -3.99
C ASP A 800 -14.19 -8.13 -3.29
N LEU A 801 -13.81 -6.86 -3.13
CA LEU A 801 -14.73 -5.84 -2.62
C LEU A 801 -15.95 -5.63 -3.52
N ILE A 802 -15.83 -5.83 -4.82
CA ILE A 802 -16.95 -5.63 -5.78
C ILE A 802 -17.55 -6.95 -6.30
N ARG A 803 -17.16 -8.09 -5.73
CA ARG A 803 -17.65 -9.41 -6.14
C ARG A 803 -19.14 -9.57 -5.80
N GLU A 804 -19.91 -10.24 -6.67
CA GLU A 804 -21.37 -10.31 -6.53
C GLU A 804 -21.84 -11.02 -5.25
N ASP A 805 -21.09 -11.99 -4.77
CA ASP A 805 -21.37 -12.73 -3.54
C ASP A 805 -20.78 -12.06 -2.28
N ASN A 806 -20.07 -10.92 -2.41
CA ASN A 806 -19.74 -10.07 -1.26
C ASN A 806 -20.97 -9.24 -0.87
N PRO A 807 -21.64 -9.55 0.25
CA PRO A 807 -22.88 -8.89 0.62
C PRO A 807 -22.67 -7.47 1.19
N PHE A 808 -21.44 -7.10 1.54
CA PHE A 808 -21.20 -5.91 2.34
C PHE A 808 -21.18 -4.64 1.51
N THR A 809 -20.40 -4.60 0.42
CA THR A 809 -20.08 -3.36 -0.27
C THR A 809 -21.28 -2.65 -0.87
N SER A 810 -22.23 -3.40 -1.44
CA SER A 810 -23.52 -2.86 -1.92
C SER A 810 -24.46 -2.45 -0.78
N ARG A 811 -24.58 -3.26 0.27
CA ARG A 811 -25.43 -2.92 1.44
C ARG A 811 -24.92 -1.66 2.15
N VAL A 812 -23.61 -1.52 2.30
CA VAL A 812 -22.99 -0.41 3.03
C VAL A 812 -23.23 0.90 2.32
N ILE A 813 -23.06 0.97 1.00
CA ILE A 813 -23.29 2.21 0.26
C ILE A 813 -24.77 2.60 0.23
N VAL A 814 -25.70 1.64 0.13
CA VAL A 814 -27.15 1.95 0.16
C VAL A 814 -27.62 2.45 1.53
N ASN A 815 -26.99 2.00 2.63
CA ASN A 815 -27.32 2.47 3.97
C ASN A 815 -26.72 3.83 4.32
N ARG A 816 -25.81 4.35 3.49
CA ARG A 816 -25.11 5.61 3.69
C ARG A 816 -25.74 6.71 2.85
#